data_AF-A0A4R1RLF6-F1
#
_entry.id   AF-A0A4R1RLF6-F1
#
_cell.length_a   1.000
_cell.length_b   1.000
_cell.length_c   1.000
_cell.angle_alpha   90.00
_cell.angle_beta   90.00
_cell.angle_gamma   90.00
#
_symmetry.space_group_name_H-M   'P 1'
#
loop_
_entity.id
_entity.type
_entity.pdbx_description
1 polymer ?
#
loop_
_entity_poly.entity_id
_entity_poly.type
_entity_poly.pdbx_seq_one_letter_code
_entity_poly.pdbx_strand_id
1 'polypeptide(L)'
;MKNNLLAGFFFIFIFASSYGLSERKLITYIDSINSLASNHFKNNDITKSFNYLLENVKLSDSIHDDYGNAQANSLLGNIYSHMGLSKEAEKCYLIMLKKAIKISDNYLIASAYLSLGDIYRDKKTFDQLLLYYNNALTYALNSNVTDEYNVDKKQNILFDVRLKLSQIYINHNQADEAYMNLLEAEKNLLNNSYSKACLSYTYGLYYSKYQSFNLANKKFTQALNHLDKKSNDTKIHLLFSEIYKELSISLSNLDKNDEAYQALLKHNSYKEKLIKDEKAKTEKNAKSKFFIAEYKNIAQTANQERILQQKVSNKIKIVSIIISVATIILLVLVFILVKNYRSKQRLSLILKERNDLLEIAKNQAEKSSKLKTDFVSNVTHELRTPLYGVVGLTSLMLENNNLGEKDLKMLESLKYSGDYLLNLVNDILQMGKIESQSVDLKNISVNLKEMVNGIIGSFEYRLKESNNEAHILIDNGIPEVLLFDSVRLSQILMNLVGNSIKFTNNGKIWLRVILNDINDNNVTVRFEVEDTGTGIPDNQQESIFDNFSQVVENQNMNYQGTGLGLSIVKSLLGLFNSKIELRSQIGKGSTFSFNVTLDIDKDTEVKPVTKKVGKIVPLNTGYKILVVEDNKINQIVTKSLLKKANFECDVVENGLECIEAVSKNSYDLILMDINMPVMDGNEATKQIRKTNVEIPIIALTAADIDEVKKNLHVIGYDGIITKPFDNFEFFQVINAHIQGNKTKFKPSGNLVRVS
;
A
#
# COMPACT_ATOMS: atom_id res chain seq x y z
N MET A 1 -0.33 18.51 52.44
CA MET A 1 0.10 17.10 52.27
C MET A 1 0.41 16.35 53.57
N LYS A 2 0.52 16.97 54.77
CA LYS A 2 0.81 16.23 56.02
C LYS A 2 -0.40 15.55 56.70
N ASN A 3 -1.64 16.00 56.48
CA ASN A 3 -2.82 15.40 57.12
C ASN A 3 -3.36 14.12 56.45
N ASN A 4 -3.00 13.84 55.19
CA ASN A 4 -3.44 12.62 54.49
C ASN A 4 -2.54 11.41 54.77
N LEU A 5 -1.34 11.61 55.33
CA LEU A 5 -0.42 10.53 55.71
C LEU A 5 -0.79 9.91 57.07
N LEU A 6 -1.33 10.69 58.02
CA LEU A 6 -1.80 10.16 59.30
C LEU A 6 -3.10 9.35 59.17
N ALA A 7 -4.00 9.74 58.27
CA ALA A 7 -5.23 8.98 57.99
C ALA A 7 -4.93 7.62 57.34
N GLY A 8 -3.89 7.54 56.50
CA GLY A 8 -3.40 6.28 55.95
C GLY A 8 -2.79 5.33 56.99
N PHE A 9 -2.09 5.87 58.00
CA PHE A 9 -1.52 5.06 59.08
C PHE A 9 -2.58 4.48 60.04
N PHE A 10 -3.67 5.22 60.28
CA PHE A 10 -4.78 4.73 61.11
C PHE A 10 -5.63 3.66 60.41
N PHE A 11 -5.78 3.74 59.08
CA PHE A 11 -6.49 2.72 58.29
C PHE A 11 -5.72 1.39 58.19
N ILE A 12 -4.39 1.43 58.18
CA ILE A 12 -3.55 0.22 58.17
C ILE A 12 -3.61 -0.52 59.52
N PHE A 13 -3.74 0.21 60.64
CA PHE A 13 -3.85 -0.40 61.98
C PHE A 13 -5.22 -1.06 62.24
N ILE A 14 -6.30 -0.52 61.68
CA ILE A 14 -7.65 -1.10 61.80
C ILE A 14 -7.81 -2.34 60.90
N PHE A 15 -7.12 -2.39 59.75
CA PHE A 15 -7.04 -3.61 58.94
C PHE A 15 -6.15 -4.69 59.57
N ALA A 16 -4.99 -4.35 60.14
CA ALA A 16 -4.13 -5.33 60.82
C ALA A 16 -4.79 -5.97 62.06
N SER A 17 -5.59 -5.20 62.80
CA SER A 17 -6.32 -5.70 63.98
C SER A 17 -7.55 -6.54 63.64
N SER A 18 -8.21 -6.30 62.50
CA SER A 18 -9.33 -7.16 62.05
C SER A 18 -8.85 -8.50 61.45
N TYR A 19 -7.69 -8.50 60.78
CA TYR A 19 -7.02 -9.72 60.31
C TYR A 19 -6.50 -10.59 61.48
N GLY A 20 -5.90 -9.98 62.51
CA GLY A 20 -5.44 -10.73 63.69
C GLY A 20 -6.57 -11.35 64.51
N LEU A 21 -7.76 -10.73 64.54
CA LEU A 21 -8.94 -11.30 65.21
C LEU A 21 -9.57 -12.47 64.44
N SER A 22 -9.47 -12.50 63.11
CA SER A 22 -10.00 -13.59 62.29
C SER A 22 -9.09 -14.82 62.30
N GLU A 23 -7.77 -14.63 62.26
CA GLU A 23 -6.79 -15.71 62.40
C GLU A 23 -6.86 -16.39 63.76
N ARG A 24 -6.97 -15.63 64.86
CA ARG A 24 -7.07 -16.21 66.21
C ARG A 24 -8.32 -17.07 66.38
N LYS A 25 -9.45 -16.68 65.78
CA LYS A 25 -10.67 -17.50 65.75
C LYS A 25 -10.48 -18.79 64.94
N LEU A 26 -9.74 -18.71 63.83
CA LEU A 26 -9.40 -19.89 63.02
C LEU A 26 -8.49 -20.86 63.77
N ILE A 27 -7.51 -20.36 64.52
CA ILE A 27 -6.63 -21.20 65.36
C ILE A 27 -7.43 -21.93 66.44
N THR A 28 -8.32 -21.24 67.16
CA THR A 28 -9.20 -21.90 68.15
C THR A 28 -10.12 -22.94 67.50
N TYR A 29 -10.55 -22.70 66.27
CA TYR A 29 -11.34 -23.67 65.51
C TYR A 29 -10.51 -24.90 65.08
N ILE A 30 -9.26 -24.70 64.66
CA ILE A 30 -8.29 -25.77 64.37
C ILE A 30 -8.06 -26.65 65.61
N ASP A 31 -7.85 -26.05 66.78
CA ASP A 31 -7.66 -26.79 68.05
C ASP A 31 -8.92 -27.60 68.43
N SER A 32 -10.10 -27.02 68.19
CA SER A 32 -11.39 -27.70 68.39
C SER A 32 -11.56 -28.91 67.46
N ILE A 33 -11.24 -28.77 66.17
CA ILE A 33 -11.28 -29.87 65.21
C ILE A 33 -10.30 -30.97 65.61
N ASN A 34 -9.08 -30.63 66.02
CA ASN A 34 -8.09 -31.61 66.50
C ASN A 34 -8.60 -32.38 67.72
N SER A 35 -9.24 -31.69 68.66
CA SER A 35 -9.84 -32.29 69.84
C SER A 35 -11.02 -33.22 69.51
N LEU A 36 -11.90 -32.80 68.60
CA LEU A 36 -13.02 -33.62 68.10
C LEU A 36 -12.50 -34.87 67.35
N ALA A 37 -11.51 -34.69 66.47
CA ALA A 37 -10.90 -35.80 65.75
C ALA A 37 -10.24 -36.82 66.70
N SER A 38 -9.53 -36.33 67.73
CA SER A 38 -8.96 -37.16 68.80
C SER A 38 -10.04 -37.95 69.55
N ASN A 39 -11.17 -37.34 69.88
CA ASN A 39 -12.29 -38.04 70.53
C ASN A 39 -12.93 -39.10 69.62
N HIS A 40 -13.15 -38.78 68.33
CA HIS A 40 -13.63 -39.77 67.37
C HIS A 40 -12.67 -40.96 67.23
N PHE A 41 -11.36 -40.71 67.22
CA PHE A 41 -10.36 -41.78 67.17
C PHE A 41 -10.38 -42.64 68.44
N LYS A 42 -10.45 -42.03 69.63
CA LYS A 42 -10.60 -42.77 70.90
C LYS A 42 -11.87 -43.62 70.95
N ASN A 43 -12.95 -43.14 70.34
CA ASN A 43 -14.22 -43.88 70.20
C ASN A 43 -14.24 -44.85 69.02
N ASN A 44 -13.09 -45.06 68.35
CA ASN A 44 -12.91 -45.98 67.22
C ASN A 44 -13.74 -45.62 65.96
N ASP A 45 -14.11 -44.33 65.80
CA ASP A 45 -14.73 -43.76 64.60
C ASP A 45 -13.64 -43.15 63.69
N ILE A 46 -12.85 -44.04 63.08
CA ILE A 46 -11.65 -43.69 62.32
C ILE A 46 -11.97 -42.81 61.11
N THR A 47 -13.06 -43.10 60.39
CA THR A 47 -13.41 -42.38 59.16
C THR A 47 -13.76 -40.91 59.44
N LYS A 48 -14.56 -40.63 60.48
CA LYS A 48 -14.87 -39.24 60.85
C LYS A 48 -13.64 -38.51 61.33
N SER A 49 -12.84 -39.14 62.20
CA SER A 49 -11.57 -38.57 62.67
C SER A 49 -10.65 -38.20 61.51
N PHE A 50 -10.50 -39.11 60.54
CA PHE A 50 -9.66 -38.90 59.37
C PHE A 50 -10.11 -37.72 58.49
N ASN A 51 -11.43 -37.59 58.26
CA ASN A 51 -11.97 -36.48 57.47
C ASN A 51 -11.76 -35.12 58.13
N TYR A 52 -12.01 -35.02 59.44
CA TYR A 52 -11.75 -33.81 60.21
C TYR A 52 -10.27 -33.40 60.13
N LEU A 53 -9.35 -34.36 60.22
CA LEU A 53 -7.92 -34.09 60.17
C LEU A 53 -7.44 -33.66 58.78
N LEU A 54 -7.99 -34.23 57.70
CA LEU A 54 -7.65 -33.80 56.35
C LEU A 54 -8.08 -32.36 56.06
N GLU A 55 -9.26 -31.97 56.55
CA GLU A 55 -9.72 -30.59 56.47
C GLU A 55 -8.84 -29.66 57.32
N ASN A 56 -8.50 -30.10 58.53
CA ASN A 56 -7.65 -29.35 59.44
C ASN A 56 -6.25 -29.09 58.87
N VAL A 57 -5.61 -30.09 58.25
CA VAL A 57 -4.29 -29.90 57.60
C VAL A 57 -4.35 -28.82 56.53
N LYS A 58 -5.40 -28.81 55.69
CA LYS A 58 -5.59 -27.79 54.64
C LYS A 58 -5.83 -26.40 55.24
N LEU A 59 -6.63 -26.32 56.30
CA LEU A 59 -6.94 -25.08 56.98
C LEU A 59 -5.71 -24.51 57.71
N SER A 60 -4.94 -25.37 58.37
CA SER A 60 -3.69 -25.00 59.03
C SER A 60 -2.65 -24.50 58.02
N ASP A 61 -2.51 -25.16 56.87
CA ASP A 61 -1.60 -24.71 55.81
C ASP A 61 -2.05 -23.38 55.16
N SER A 62 -3.35 -23.07 55.09
CA SER A 62 -3.83 -21.81 54.50
C SER A 62 -3.54 -20.59 55.37
N ILE A 63 -3.47 -20.75 56.69
CA ILE A 63 -3.12 -19.70 57.65
C ILE A 63 -1.68 -19.80 58.16
N HIS A 64 -0.87 -20.71 57.63
CA HIS A 64 0.50 -20.96 58.06
C HIS A 64 0.64 -21.34 59.55
N ASP A 65 -0.38 -22.00 60.13
CA ASP A 65 -0.32 -22.55 61.48
C ASP A 65 0.45 -23.88 61.49
N ASP A 66 1.76 -23.78 61.69
CA ASP A 66 2.64 -24.94 61.74
C ASP A 66 2.38 -25.83 62.97
N TYR A 67 1.84 -25.29 64.08
CA TYR A 67 1.54 -26.05 65.29
C TYR A 67 0.28 -26.91 65.11
N GLY A 68 -0.82 -26.31 64.65
CA GLY A 68 -2.05 -27.03 64.31
C GLY A 68 -1.82 -28.11 63.25
N ASN A 69 -0.99 -27.81 62.26
CA ASN A 69 -0.57 -28.78 61.23
C ASN A 69 0.23 -29.95 61.81
N ALA A 70 1.18 -29.67 62.71
CA ALA A 70 1.99 -30.71 63.36
C ALA A 70 1.11 -31.63 64.23
N GLN A 71 0.16 -31.07 64.98
CA GLN A 71 -0.80 -31.87 65.76
C GLN A 71 -1.71 -32.73 64.88
N ALA A 72 -2.25 -32.16 63.80
CA ALA A 72 -3.11 -32.90 62.89
C ALA A 72 -2.35 -34.07 62.24
N ASN A 73 -1.10 -33.85 61.85
CA ASN A 73 -0.23 -34.90 61.32
C ASN A 73 0.16 -35.95 62.37
N SER A 74 0.32 -35.57 63.65
CA SER A 74 0.51 -36.52 64.76
C SER A 74 -0.68 -37.50 64.85
N LEU A 75 -1.91 -36.96 64.86
CA LEU A 75 -3.13 -37.76 64.92
C LEU A 75 -3.34 -38.62 63.65
N LEU A 76 -3.06 -38.09 62.46
CA LEU A 76 -3.09 -38.87 61.21
C LEU A 76 -2.07 -40.00 61.23
N GLY A 77 -0.85 -39.75 61.73
CA GLY A 77 0.17 -40.77 61.92
C GLY A 77 -0.32 -41.89 62.84
N ASN A 78 -0.96 -41.55 63.96
CA ASN A 78 -1.54 -42.51 64.89
C ASN A 78 -2.65 -43.36 64.23
N ILE A 79 -3.51 -42.74 63.41
CA ILE A 79 -4.55 -43.43 62.65
C ILE A 79 -3.94 -44.41 61.63
N TYR A 80 -2.95 -43.97 60.85
CA TYR A 80 -2.27 -44.83 59.87
C TYR A 80 -1.53 -45.98 60.54
N SER A 81 -0.84 -45.72 61.64
CA SER A 81 -0.16 -46.74 62.45
C SER A 81 -1.18 -47.76 62.99
N HIS A 82 -2.32 -47.29 63.51
CA HIS A 82 -3.41 -48.14 63.99
C HIS A 82 -4.03 -49.03 62.89
N MET A 83 -4.01 -48.58 61.64
CA MET A 83 -4.45 -49.34 60.47
C MET A 83 -3.37 -50.28 59.90
N GLY A 84 -2.14 -50.28 60.44
CA GLY A 84 -1.02 -51.06 59.93
C GLY A 84 -0.41 -50.50 58.63
N LEU A 85 -0.62 -49.21 58.34
CA LEU A 85 -0.07 -48.49 57.19
C LEU A 85 1.20 -47.74 57.60
N SER A 86 2.28 -48.49 57.84
CA SER A 86 3.51 -47.93 58.44
C SER A 86 4.17 -46.84 57.59
N LYS A 87 4.12 -46.93 56.25
CA LYS A 87 4.75 -45.94 55.35
C LYS A 87 4.03 -44.60 55.40
N GLU A 88 2.71 -44.63 55.42
CA GLU A 88 1.87 -43.44 55.53
C GLU A 88 2.01 -42.80 56.93
N ALA A 89 2.07 -43.61 57.98
CA ALA A 89 2.31 -43.14 59.34
C ALA A 89 3.67 -42.44 59.46
N GLU A 90 4.72 -43.06 58.91
CA GLU A 90 6.07 -42.50 58.84
C GLU A 90 6.07 -41.13 58.14
N LYS A 91 5.39 -41.01 57.00
CA LYS A 91 5.26 -39.74 56.28
C LYS A 91 4.62 -38.65 57.14
N CYS A 92 3.54 -38.97 57.85
CA CYS A 92 2.88 -38.03 58.75
C CYS A 92 3.80 -37.60 59.90
N TYR A 93 4.50 -38.52 60.55
CA TYR A 93 5.44 -38.18 61.63
C TYR A 93 6.65 -37.38 61.14
N LEU A 94 7.13 -37.59 59.92
CA LEU A 94 8.18 -36.76 59.32
C LEU A 94 7.69 -35.33 59.02
N ILE A 95 6.44 -35.17 58.57
CA ILE A 95 5.82 -33.85 58.39
C ILE A 95 5.69 -33.15 59.76
N MET A 96 5.17 -33.86 60.75
CA MET A 96 5.09 -33.39 62.14
C MET A 96 6.47 -32.93 62.64
N LEU A 97 7.50 -33.75 62.47
CA LEU A 97 8.88 -33.42 62.88
C LEU A 97 9.38 -32.15 62.18
N LYS A 98 9.21 -32.04 60.86
CA LYS A 98 9.64 -30.87 60.09
C LYS A 98 8.95 -29.59 60.56
N LYS A 99 7.64 -29.65 60.81
CA LYS A 99 6.84 -28.52 61.30
C LYS A 99 7.23 -28.15 62.74
N ALA A 100 7.41 -29.15 63.60
CA ALA A 100 7.83 -28.97 64.99
C ALA A 100 9.23 -28.34 65.12
N ILE A 101 10.20 -28.77 64.28
CA ILE A 101 11.53 -28.13 64.20
C ILE A 101 11.42 -26.67 63.79
N LYS A 102 10.56 -26.36 62.81
CA LYS A 102 10.37 -24.98 62.32
C LYS A 102 9.86 -24.04 63.43
N ILE A 103 8.97 -24.52 64.30
CA ILE A 103 8.45 -23.75 65.44
C ILE A 103 9.28 -23.93 66.72
N SER A 104 10.35 -24.73 66.68
CA SER A 104 11.19 -25.06 67.85
C SER A 104 10.41 -25.64 69.05
N ASP A 105 9.35 -26.41 68.78
CA ASP A 105 8.55 -27.06 69.83
C ASP A 105 9.18 -28.41 70.23
N ASN A 106 9.90 -28.40 71.34
CA ASN A 106 10.63 -29.56 71.85
C ASN A 106 9.71 -30.74 72.22
N TYR A 107 8.46 -30.50 72.62
CA TYR A 107 7.52 -31.58 72.94
C TYR A 107 7.06 -32.32 71.68
N LEU A 108 6.69 -31.57 70.64
CA LEU A 108 6.30 -32.15 69.36
C LEU A 108 7.48 -32.83 68.66
N ILE A 109 8.69 -32.25 68.73
CA ILE A 109 9.91 -32.90 68.20
C ILE A 109 10.15 -34.23 68.92
N ALA A 110 10.14 -34.24 70.26
CA ALA A 110 10.32 -35.46 71.04
C ALA A 110 9.25 -36.51 70.72
N SER A 111 7.99 -36.08 70.61
CA SER A 111 6.85 -36.96 70.28
C SER A 111 7.00 -37.59 68.89
N ALA A 112 7.49 -36.82 67.92
CA ALA A 112 7.73 -37.31 66.58
C ALA A 112 8.87 -38.34 66.54
N TYR A 113 9.98 -38.08 67.23
CA TYR A 113 11.08 -39.06 67.34
C TYR A 113 10.66 -40.35 68.06
N LEU A 114 9.88 -40.24 69.14
CA LEU A 114 9.32 -41.39 69.85
C LEU A 114 8.43 -42.23 68.91
N SER A 115 7.53 -41.58 68.18
CA SER A 115 6.61 -42.25 67.25
C SER A 115 7.35 -42.90 66.06
N LEU A 116 8.38 -42.25 65.54
CA LEU A 116 9.26 -42.82 64.50
C LEU A 116 10.06 -44.01 65.03
N GLY A 117 10.56 -43.93 66.27
CA GLY A 117 11.22 -45.05 66.95
C GLY A 117 10.32 -46.28 67.03
N ASP A 118 9.06 -46.08 67.42
CA ASP A 118 8.07 -47.17 67.49
C ASP A 118 7.77 -47.80 66.12
N ILE A 119 7.74 -47.03 65.03
CA ILE A 119 7.57 -47.56 63.65
C ILE A 119 8.78 -48.42 63.23
N TYR A 120 9.98 -48.02 63.63
CA TYR A 120 11.21 -48.66 63.19
C TYR A 120 11.72 -49.77 64.11
N ARG A 121 11.06 -50.01 65.25
CA ARG A 121 11.48 -50.97 66.28
C ARG A 121 11.88 -52.33 65.74
N ASP A 122 11.13 -52.86 64.77
CA ASP A 122 11.35 -54.19 64.21
C ASP A 122 12.12 -54.17 62.87
N LYS A 123 12.55 -52.99 62.40
CA LYS A 123 13.14 -52.76 61.06
C LYS A 123 14.57 -52.24 61.07
N LYS A 124 15.05 -51.72 62.20
CA LYS A 124 16.36 -51.05 62.30
C LYS A 124 17.31 -51.79 63.22
N THR A 125 18.60 -51.56 63.01
CA THR A 125 19.65 -52.06 63.91
C THR A 125 19.55 -51.37 65.27
N PHE A 126 20.12 -52.00 66.29
CA PHE A 126 20.16 -51.49 67.65
C PHE A 126 20.59 -50.01 67.72
N ASP A 127 21.74 -49.66 67.14
CA ASP A 127 22.28 -48.30 67.17
C ASP A 127 21.36 -47.27 66.50
N GLN A 128 20.74 -47.66 65.39
CA GLN A 128 19.82 -46.78 64.67
C GLN A 128 18.53 -46.55 65.45
N LEU A 129 18.03 -47.57 66.15
CA LEU A 129 16.86 -47.45 67.02
C LEU A 129 17.17 -46.54 68.21
N LEU A 130 18.33 -46.74 68.82
CA LEU A 130 18.83 -45.96 69.96
C LEU A 130 18.95 -44.48 69.62
N LEU A 131 19.37 -44.14 68.40
CA LEU A 131 19.41 -42.75 67.90
C LEU A 131 18.04 -42.06 67.98
N TYR A 132 16.94 -42.72 67.60
CA TYR A 132 15.60 -42.11 67.65
C TYR A 132 15.16 -41.86 69.09
N TYR A 133 15.31 -42.85 69.98
CA TYR A 133 14.89 -42.69 71.37
C TYR A 133 15.82 -41.73 72.15
N ASN A 134 17.11 -41.67 71.85
CA ASN A 134 18.02 -40.68 72.43
C ASN A 134 17.72 -39.26 71.94
N ASN A 135 17.37 -39.09 70.66
CA ASN A 135 16.91 -37.80 70.17
C ASN A 135 15.60 -37.41 70.87
N ALA A 136 14.63 -38.32 70.98
CA ALA A 136 13.40 -38.08 71.72
C ALA A 136 13.69 -37.66 73.18
N LEU A 137 14.62 -38.35 73.84
CA LEU A 137 15.05 -38.04 75.21
C LEU A 137 15.71 -36.66 75.30
N THR A 138 16.62 -36.34 74.38
CA THR A 138 17.34 -35.05 74.36
C THR A 138 16.38 -33.87 74.24
N TYR A 139 15.42 -33.96 73.31
CA TYR A 139 14.41 -32.92 73.14
C TYR A 139 13.41 -32.89 74.31
N ALA A 140 13.06 -34.04 74.90
CA ALA A 140 12.22 -34.09 76.09
C ALA A 140 12.91 -33.47 77.33
N LEU A 141 14.24 -33.54 77.43
CA LEU A 141 15.04 -32.92 78.49
C LEU A 141 15.22 -31.41 78.29
N ASN A 142 15.51 -30.97 77.05
CA ASN A 142 15.77 -29.57 76.67
C ASN A 142 14.53 -28.66 76.66
N SER A 143 13.42 -29.12 77.23
CA SER A 143 12.12 -28.52 76.97
C SER A 143 11.93 -27.19 77.73
N ASN A 144 11.68 -26.09 77.01
CA ASN A 144 10.98 -24.89 77.49
C ASN A 144 9.47 -25.19 77.69
N VAL A 145 9.12 -26.33 78.29
CA VAL A 145 7.72 -26.74 78.55
C VAL A 145 7.26 -26.12 79.87
N THR A 146 7.41 -24.81 79.97
CA THR A 146 6.72 -23.97 80.94
C THR A 146 5.62 -23.21 80.22
N ASP A 147 4.75 -23.95 79.51
CA ASP A 147 3.35 -23.55 79.61
C ASP A 147 2.97 -23.92 81.05
N GLU A 148 2.72 -22.91 81.87
CA GLU A 148 2.24 -23.00 83.26
C GLU A 148 1.02 -23.95 83.44
N TYR A 149 0.44 -24.42 82.33
CA TYR A 149 -0.74 -25.26 82.24
C TYR A 149 -0.50 -26.74 81.84
N ASN A 150 0.73 -27.23 81.63
CA ASN A 150 0.93 -28.59 81.06
C ASN A 150 2.16 -29.40 81.56
N VAL A 151 2.49 -29.33 82.85
CA VAL A 151 3.56 -30.15 83.49
C VAL A 151 3.43 -31.65 83.18
N ASP A 152 2.20 -32.15 83.06
CA ASP A 152 1.89 -33.55 82.76
C ASP A 152 2.42 -34.04 81.40
N LYS A 153 2.49 -33.18 80.38
CA LYS A 153 2.93 -33.59 79.04
C LYS A 153 4.42 -33.94 79.00
N LYS A 154 5.25 -33.16 79.69
CA LYS A 154 6.70 -33.40 79.80
C LYS A 154 6.97 -34.70 80.56
N GLN A 155 6.31 -34.87 81.70
CA GLN A 155 6.49 -36.08 82.52
C GLN A 155 6.04 -37.33 81.78
N ASN A 156 4.91 -37.27 81.06
CA ASN A 156 4.44 -38.37 80.22
C ASN A 156 5.46 -38.79 79.17
N ILE A 157 6.00 -37.85 78.39
CA ILE A 157 6.93 -38.21 77.32
C ILE A 157 8.28 -38.70 77.86
N LEU A 158 8.77 -38.12 78.97
CA LEU A 158 9.97 -38.60 79.64
C LEU A 158 9.77 -40.02 80.17
N PHE A 159 8.63 -40.28 80.82
CA PHE A 159 8.27 -41.62 81.28
C PHE A 159 8.25 -42.62 80.13
N ASP A 160 7.54 -42.31 79.04
CA ASP A 160 7.39 -43.21 77.90
C ASP A 160 8.75 -43.50 77.23
N VAL A 161 9.55 -42.47 76.95
CA VAL A 161 10.88 -42.63 76.33
C VAL A 161 11.81 -43.45 77.23
N ARG A 162 11.86 -43.15 78.53
CA ARG A 162 12.71 -43.88 79.50
C ARG A 162 12.28 -45.33 79.64
N LEU A 163 10.97 -45.59 79.71
CA LEU A 163 10.45 -46.95 79.77
C LEU A 163 10.79 -47.74 78.50
N LYS A 164 10.65 -47.13 77.31
CA LYS A 164 11.04 -47.75 76.04
C LYS A 164 12.53 -48.05 75.95
N LEU A 165 13.38 -47.08 76.32
CA LEU A 165 14.83 -47.28 76.40
C LEU A 165 15.17 -48.44 77.35
N SER A 166 14.54 -48.51 78.52
CA SER A 166 14.77 -49.61 79.45
C SER A 166 14.44 -50.98 78.85
N GLN A 167 13.30 -51.11 78.14
CA GLN A 167 12.92 -52.35 77.46
C GLN A 167 13.92 -52.73 76.35
N ILE A 168 14.39 -51.73 75.59
CA ILE A 168 15.40 -51.93 74.54
C ILE A 168 16.72 -52.43 75.15
N TYR A 169 17.20 -51.81 76.23
CA TYR A 169 18.42 -52.21 76.92
C TYR A 169 18.30 -53.60 77.58
N ILE A 170 17.14 -53.93 78.18
CA ILE A 170 16.87 -55.28 78.72
C ILE A 170 17.00 -56.34 77.61
N ASN A 171 16.44 -56.07 76.44
CA ASN A 171 16.47 -57.01 75.31
C ASN A 171 17.88 -57.20 74.74
N HIS A 172 18.76 -56.21 74.88
CA HIS A 172 20.15 -56.24 74.40
C HIS A 172 21.19 -56.54 75.51
N ASN A 173 20.74 -57.02 76.67
CA ASN A 173 21.59 -57.42 77.80
C ASN A 173 22.46 -56.28 78.39
N GLN A 174 22.00 -55.02 78.31
CA GLN A 174 22.64 -53.87 78.94
C GLN A 174 21.98 -53.57 80.29
N ALA A 175 22.52 -54.14 81.36
CA ALA A 175 21.90 -54.13 82.69
C ALA A 175 21.88 -52.73 83.31
N ASP A 176 23.03 -52.06 83.32
CA ASP A 176 23.20 -50.78 84.01
C ASP A 176 22.34 -49.69 83.36
N GLU A 177 22.39 -49.60 82.03
CA GLU A 177 21.59 -48.64 81.26
C GLU A 177 20.10 -48.93 81.39
N ALA A 178 19.69 -50.21 81.38
CA ALA A 178 18.29 -50.58 81.60
C ALA A 178 17.79 -50.12 82.97
N TYR A 179 18.55 -50.40 84.03
CA TYR A 179 18.17 -50.07 85.40
C TYR A 179 18.16 -48.56 85.65
N MET A 180 19.15 -47.83 85.12
CA MET A 180 19.20 -46.37 85.20
C MET A 180 17.98 -45.72 84.52
N ASN A 181 17.56 -46.23 83.36
CA ASN A 181 16.36 -45.73 82.69
C ASN A 181 15.08 -46.10 83.46
N LEU A 182 15.02 -47.24 84.15
CA LEU A 182 13.88 -47.59 85.02
C LEU A 182 13.75 -46.64 86.22
N LEU A 183 14.86 -46.31 86.89
CA LEU A 183 14.87 -45.35 87.99
C LEU A 183 14.41 -43.96 87.53
N GLU A 184 14.89 -43.52 86.37
CA GLU A 184 14.46 -42.24 85.79
C GLU A 184 13.00 -42.27 85.33
N ALA A 185 12.50 -43.39 84.80
CA ALA A 185 11.08 -43.54 84.50
C ALA A 185 10.23 -43.42 85.78
N GLU A 186 10.64 -44.06 86.87
CA GLU A 186 9.93 -43.99 88.15
C GLU A 186 9.81 -42.56 88.70
N LYS A 187 10.85 -41.75 88.57
CA LYS A 187 10.82 -40.32 88.96
C LYS A 187 9.81 -39.50 88.15
N ASN A 188 9.57 -39.88 86.89
CA ASN A 188 8.66 -39.18 85.98
C ASN A 188 7.26 -39.82 85.91
N LEU A 189 6.95 -40.75 86.80
CA LEU A 189 5.69 -41.48 86.79
C LEU A 189 4.52 -40.61 87.23
N LEU A 190 3.55 -40.41 86.35
CA LEU A 190 2.28 -39.79 86.69
C LEU A 190 1.34 -40.74 87.45
N ASN A 191 0.32 -40.18 88.11
CA ASN A 191 -0.65 -40.92 88.92
C ASN A 191 -1.69 -41.68 88.06
N ASN A 192 -1.24 -42.50 87.12
CA ASN A 192 -2.04 -43.35 86.25
C ASN A 192 -1.79 -44.83 86.58
N SER A 193 -2.86 -45.57 86.88
CA SER A 193 -2.82 -47.01 87.18
C SER A 193 -2.18 -47.83 86.06
N TYR A 194 -2.42 -47.48 84.80
CA TYR A 194 -1.81 -48.18 83.66
C TYR A 194 -0.29 -47.96 83.61
N SER A 195 0.19 -46.72 83.76
CA SER A 195 1.63 -46.41 83.77
C SER A 195 2.35 -47.09 84.94
N LYS A 196 1.72 -47.15 86.12
CA LYS A 196 2.24 -47.90 87.28
C LYS A 196 2.36 -49.40 87.00
N ALA A 197 1.39 -49.97 86.29
CA ALA A 197 1.43 -51.36 85.86
C ALA A 197 2.58 -51.61 84.84
N CYS A 198 2.73 -50.75 83.83
CA CYS A 198 3.79 -50.86 82.83
C CYS A 198 5.19 -50.75 83.44
N LEU A 199 5.39 -49.84 84.39
CA LEU A 199 6.65 -49.70 85.11
C LEU A 199 6.95 -50.95 85.95
N SER A 200 5.97 -51.43 86.72
CA SER A 200 6.10 -52.63 87.55
C SER A 200 6.38 -53.88 86.69
N TYR A 201 5.71 -54.00 85.55
CA TYR A 201 5.95 -55.06 84.58
C TYR A 201 7.37 -55.01 84.03
N THR A 202 7.86 -53.83 83.64
CA THR A 202 9.21 -53.68 83.08
C THR A 202 10.30 -53.94 84.12
N TYR A 203 10.09 -53.56 85.39
CA TYR A 203 10.93 -54.00 86.50
C TYR A 203 10.91 -55.54 86.66
N GLY A 204 9.74 -56.17 86.50
CA GLY A 204 9.62 -57.62 86.51
C GLY A 204 10.42 -58.29 85.39
N LEU A 205 10.34 -57.74 84.16
CA LEU A 205 11.15 -58.19 83.02
C LEU A 205 12.65 -58.07 83.31
N TYR A 206 13.10 -56.94 83.86
CA TYR A 206 14.49 -56.72 84.25
C TYR A 206 14.97 -57.80 85.23
N TYR A 207 14.26 -57.99 86.35
CA TYR A 207 14.66 -58.99 87.35
C TYR A 207 14.59 -60.42 86.80
N SER A 208 13.60 -60.74 85.96
CA SER A 208 13.48 -62.05 85.32
C SER A 208 14.68 -62.33 84.39
N LYS A 209 15.05 -61.35 83.57
CA LYS A 209 16.18 -61.44 82.63
C LYS A 209 17.51 -61.69 83.33
N TYR A 210 17.72 -61.07 84.48
CA TYR A 210 18.91 -61.24 85.33
C TYR A 210 18.71 -62.26 86.46
N GLN A 211 17.83 -63.25 86.25
CA GLN A 211 17.65 -64.44 87.09
C GLN A 211 17.22 -64.19 88.56
N SER A 212 16.76 -62.98 88.87
CA SER A 212 16.21 -62.61 90.19
C SER A 212 14.71 -62.90 90.26
N PHE A 213 14.32 -64.16 90.08
CA PHE A 213 12.92 -64.56 89.86
C PHE A 213 11.95 -64.22 91.00
N ASN A 214 12.40 -64.27 92.27
CA ASN A 214 11.55 -63.87 93.41
C ASN A 214 11.18 -62.38 93.37
N LEU A 215 12.13 -61.51 93.03
CA LEU A 215 11.88 -60.07 92.85
C LEU A 215 11.03 -59.81 91.61
N ALA A 216 11.27 -60.56 90.52
CA ALA A 216 10.48 -60.50 89.31
C ALA A 216 9.00 -60.81 89.59
N ASN A 217 8.71 -61.91 90.28
CA ASN A 217 7.35 -62.32 90.63
C ASN A 217 6.65 -61.27 91.49
N LYS A 218 7.33 -60.71 92.50
CA LYS A 218 6.78 -59.60 93.30
C LYS A 218 6.39 -58.41 92.43
N LYS A 219 7.23 -58.03 91.46
CA LYS A 219 6.98 -56.92 90.55
C LYS A 219 5.86 -57.22 89.54
N PHE A 220 5.77 -58.44 89.00
CA PHE A 220 4.66 -58.87 88.17
C PHE A 220 3.32 -58.86 88.93
N THR A 221 3.28 -59.33 90.18
CA THR A 221 2.07 -59.24 91.02
C THR A 221 1.68 -57.79 91.32
N GLN A 222 2.65 -56.92 91.58
CA GLN A 222 2.40 -55.47 91.71
C GLN A 222 1.79 -54.89 90.42
N ALA A 223 2.30 -55.27 89.25
CA ALA A 223 1.76 -54.85 87.96
C ALA A 223 0.29 -55.28 87.79
N LEU A 224 -0.05 -56.53 88.13
CA LEU A 224 -1.41 -57.05 88.07
C LEU A 224 -2.39 -56.31 89.00
N ASN A 225 -1.92 -55.89 90.18
CA ASN A 225 -2.76 -55.17 91.16
C ASN A 225 -3.09 -53.74 90.71
N HIS A 226 -2.26 -53.15 89.84
CA HIS A 226 -2.53 -51.84 89.28
C HIS A 226 -3.51 -51.88 88.09
N LEU A 227 -3.78 -53.04 87.51
CA LEU A 227 -4.67 -53.16 86.35
C LEU A 227 -6.13 -53.43 86.75
N ASP A 228 -7.06 -52.72 86.12
CA ASP A 228 -8.48 -52.99 86.27
C ASP A 228 -8.90 -54.20 85.41
N LYS A 229 -9.31 -55.28 86.07
CA LYS A 229 -9.78 -56.52 85.45
C LYS A 229 -11.09 -56.35 84.66
N LYS A 230 -11.86 -55.29 84.92
CA LYS A 230 -13.14 -55.00 84.22
C LYS A 230 -12.96 -54.11 82.98
N SER A 231 -11.75 -53.60 82.73
CA SER A 231 -11.50 -52.77 81.57
C SER A 231 -11.64 -53.57 80.28
N ASN A 232 -12.35 -53.00 79.30
CA ASN A 232 -12.46 -53.53 77.94
C ASN A 232 -11.37 -52.97 77.00
N ASP A 233 -10.34 -52.31 77.54
CA ASP A 233 -9.24 -51.79 76.72
C ASP A 233 -8.30 -52.92 76.27
N THR A 234 -8.14 -53.07 74.96
CA THR A 234 -7.24 -54.05 74.35
C THR A 234 -5.79 -53.91 74.85
N LYS A 235 -5.33 -52.70 75.19
CA LYS A 235 -3.98 -52.48 75.76
C LYS A 235 -3.83 -53.09 77.15
N ILE A 236 -4.91 -53.08 77.94
CA ILE A 236 -4.95 -53.69 79.26
C ILE A 236 -5.04 -55.21 79.14
N HIS A 237 -5.85 -55.73 78.22
CA HIS A 237 -5.88 -57.17 77.91
C HIS A 237 -4.52 -57.71 77.46
N LEU A 238 -3.81 -56.97 76.58
CA LEU A 238 -2.45 -57.32 76.14
C LEU A 238 -1.49 -57.36 77.33
N LEU A 239 -1.48 -56.31 78.15
CA LEU A 239 -0.58 -56.24 79.30
C LEU A 239 -0.87 -57.33 80.34
N PHE A 240 -2.14 -57.67 80.59
CA PHE A 240 -2.50 -58.84 81.39
C PHE A 240 -1.92 -60.13 80.81
N SER A 241 -2.10 -60.35 79.50
CA SER A 241 -1.58 -61.53 78.82
C SER A 241 -0.06 -61.62 78.92
N GLU A 242 0.66 -60.52 78.68
CA GLU A 242 2.12 -60.46 78.77
C GLU A 242 2.63 -60.69 80.20
N ILE A 243 2.05 -60.02 81.20
CA ILE A 243 2.46 -60.21 82.60
C ILE A 243 2.26 -61.67 83.03
N TYR A 244 1.12 -62.29 82.70
CA TYR A 244 0.87 -63.69 83.06
C TYR A 244 1.81 -64.67 82.34
N LYS A 245 2.20 -64.38 81.10
CA LYS A 245 3.20 -65.17 80.37
C LYS A 245 4.55 -65.13 81.08
N GLU A 246 5.06 -63.93 81.34
CA GLU A 246 6.39 -63.77 81.95
C GLU A 246 6.41 -64.23 83.41
N LEU A 247 5.29 -64.07 84.14
CA LEU A 247 5.10 -64.65 85.46
C LEU A 247 5.11 -66.18 85.43
N SER A 248 4.49 -66.82 84.42
CA SER A 248 4.52 -68.28 84.27
C SER A 248 5.94 -68.80 84.04
N ILE A 249 6.73 -68.12 83.20
CA ILE A 249 8.14 -68.46 82.91
C ILE A 249 8.98 -68.32 84.19
N SER A 250 8.83 -67.19 84.90
CA SER A 250 9.57 -66.92 86.13
C SER A 250 9.21 -67.90 87.28
N LEU A 251 7.95 -68.31 87.40
CA LEU A 251 7.51 -69.33 88.37
C LEU A 251 8.03 -70.73 88.01
N SER A 252 8.06 -71.07 86.72
CA SER A 252 8.63 -72.34 86.24
C SER A 252 10.12 -72.45 86.55
N ASN A 253 10.88 -71.35 86.44
CA ASN A 253 12.30 -71.30 86.82
C ASN A 253 12.55 -71.42 88.33
N LEU A 254 11.51 -71.29 89.15
CA LEU A 254 11.54 -71.50 90.61
C LEU A 254 10.94 -72.86 91.01
N ASP A 255 10.73 -73.78 90.06
CA ASP A 255 10.11 -75.10 90.25
C ASP A 255 8.68 -75.05 90.82
N LYS A 256 7.97 -73.91 90.67
CA LYS A 256 6.58 -73.72 91.11
C LYS A 256 5.59 -74.04 90.01
N ASN A 257 5.57 -75.30 89.58
CA ASN A 257 4.86 -75.75 88.38
C ASN A 257 3.33 -75.50 88.42
N ASP A 258 2.68 -75.68 89.57
CA ASP A 258 1.23 -75.44 89.70
C ASP A 258 0.86 -73.96 89.53
N GLU A 259 1.60 -73.07 90.19
CA GLU A 259 1.41 -71.62 90.07
C GLU A 259 1.71 -71.15 88.63
N ALA A 260 2.77 -71.70 88.02
CA ALA A 260 3.15 -71.41 86.63
C ALA A 260 2.05 -71.82 85.64
N TYR A 261 1.46 -73.01 85.81
CA TYR A 261 0.35 -73.49 84.98
C TYR A 261 -0.89 -72.61 85.11
N GLN A 262 -1.24 -72.18 86.33
CA GLN A 262 -2.35 -71.25 86.54
C GLN A 262 -2.13 -69.88 85.89
N ALA A 263 -0.90 -69.35 85.95
CA ALA A 263 -0.53 -68.14 85.23
C ALA A 263 -0.65 -68.33 83.71
N LEU A 264 -0.23 -69.48 83.18
CA LEU A 264 -0.35 -69.81 81.76
C LEU A 264 -1.81 -69.91 81.28
N LEU A 265 -2.71 -70.50 82.08
CA LEU A 265 -4.14 -70.52 81.77
C LEU A 265 -4.74 -69.11 81.69
N LYS A 266 -4.34 -68.22 82.61
CA LYS A 266 -4.76 -66.81 82.55
C LYS A 266 -4.18 -66.10 81.33
N HIS A 267 -2.91 -66.36 80.98
CA HIS A 267 -2.31 -65.86 79.75
C HIS A 267 -3.15 -66.26 78.52
N ASN A 268 -3.49 -67.54 78.40
CA ASN A 268 -4.31 -68.07 77.29
C ASN A 268 -5.70 -67.42 77.25
N SER A 269 -6.37 -67.25 78.40
CA SER A 269 -7.68 -66.60 78.46
C SER A 269 -7.64 -65.14 77.98
N TYR A 270 -6.65 -64.35 78.41
CA TYR A 270 -6.49 -62.97 77.93
C TYR A 270 -6.03 -62.93 76.46
N LYS A 271 -5.25 -63.91 76.01
CA LYS A 271 -4.84 -64.05 74.61
C LYS A 271 -6.04 -64.35 73.69
N GLU A 272 -6.97 -65.20 74.11
CA GLU A 272 -8.21 -65.47 73.37
C GLU A 272 -9.09 -64.21 73.26
N LYS A 273 -9.22 -63.44 74.36
CA LYS A 273 -9.91 -62.13 74.32
C LYS A 273 -9.24 -61.19 73.32
N LEU A 274 -7.91 -61.14 73.32
CA LEU A 274 -7.13 -60.30 72.39
C LEU A 274 -7.33 -60.72 70.93
N ILE A 275 -7.32 -62.02 70.62
CA ILE A 275 -7.60 -62.52 69.26
C ILE A 275 -9.01 -62.11 68.81
N LYS A 276 -10.01 -62.17 69.70
CA LYS A 276 -11.37 -61.72 69.42
C LYS A 276 -11.43 -60.20 69.14
N ASP A 277 -10.75 -59.41 69.97
CA ASP A 277 -10.66 -57.95 69.82
C ASP A 277 -9.92 -57.58 68.52
N GLU A 278 -8.83 -58.27 68.19
CA GLU A 278 -8.07 -58.09 66.94
C GLU A 278 -8.90 -58.46 65.71
N LYS A 279 -9.71 -59.52 65.77
CA LYS A 279 -10.62 -59.88 64.66
C LYS A 279 -11.69 -58.80 64.44
N ALA A 280 -12.28 -58.28 65.50
CA ALA A 280 -13.24 -57.17 65.40
C ALA A 280 -12.58 -55.87 64.90
N LYS A 281 -11.33 -55.61 65.33
CA LYS A 281 -10.53 -54.47 64.90
C LYS A 281 -10.10 -54.57 63.44
N THR A 282 -9.68 -55.74 62.97
CA THR A 282 -9.28 -55.97 61.57
C THR A 282 -10.46 -55.79 60.62
N GLU A 283 -11.66 -56.27 60.98
CA GLU A 283 -12.87 -56.03 60.20
C GLU A 283 -13.20 -54.53 60.11
N LYS A 284 -13.17 -53.80 61.23
CA LYS A 284 -13.39 -52.34 61.24
C LYS A 284 -12.31 -51.59 60.45
N ASN A 285 -11.04 -51.95 60.63
CA ASN A 285 -9.92 -51.36 59.90
C ASN A 285 -10.03 -51.61 58.40
N ALA A 286 -10.48 -52.79 57.97
CA ALA A 286 -10.73 -53.09 56.55
C ALA A 286 -11.83 -52.17 55.98
N LYS A 287 -12.93 -51.98 56.72
CA LYS A 287 -13.99 -51.01 56.35
C LYS A 287 -13.43 -49.58 56.26
N SER A 288 -12.69 -49.12 57.27
CA SER A 288 -12.09 -47.77 57.25
C SER A 288 -11.07 -47.58 56.11
N LYS A 289 -10.24 -48.59 55.82
CA LYS A 289 -9.31 -48.56 54.67
C LYS A 289 -10.06 -48.44 53.35
N PHE A 290 -11.13 -49.19 53.17
CA PHE A 290 -11.98 -49.13 51.99
C PHE A 290 -12.57 -47.73 51.79
N PHE A 291 -13.21 -47.17 52.83
CA PHE A 291 -13.78 -45.81 52.76
C PHE A 291 -12.73 -44.73 52.48
N ILE A 292 -11.54 -44.83 53.07
CA ILE A 292 -10.45 -43.87 52.81
C ILE A 292 -9.95 -43.98 51.36
N ALA A 293 -9.84 -45.19 50.82
CA ALA A 293 -9.43 -45.41 49.44
C ALA A 293 -10.48 -44.86 48.45
N GLU A 294 -11.77 -45.09 48.72
CA GLU A 294 -12.88 -44.54 47.96
C GLU A 294 -12.87 -43.00 47.99
N TYR A 295 -12.71 -42.40 49.17
CA TYR A 295 -12.59 -40.95 49.31
C TYR A 295 -11.40 -40.38 48.52
N LYS A 296 -10.22 -41.02 48.57
CA LYS A 296 -9.05 -40.61 47.78
C LYS A 296 -9.32 -40.66 46.28
N ASN A 297 -10.01 -41.71 45.82
CA ASN A 297 -10.35 -41.86 44.40
C ASN A 297 -11.34 -40.77 43.95
N ILE A 298 -12.40 -40.54 44.72
CA ILE A 298 -13.38 -39.46 44.46
C ILE A 298 -12.67 -38.10 44.41
N ALA A 299 -11.79 -37.81 45.36
CA ALA A 299 -11.04 -36.55 45.40
C ALA A 299 -10.09 -36.39 44.19
N GLN A 300 -9.46 -37.48 43.75
CA GLN A 300 -8.58 -37.46 42.58
C GLN A 300 -9.35 -37.20 41.29
N THR A 301 -10.49 -37.87 41.10
CA THR A 301 -11.40 -37.67 39.96
C THR A 301 -11.94 -36.24 39.93
N ALA A 302 -12.45 -35.74 41.07
CA ALA A 302 -12.94 -34.36 41.16
C ALA A 302 -11.85 -33.32 40.85
N ASN A 303 -10.61 -33.56 41.27
CA ASN A 303 -9.49 -32.67 40.93
C ASN A 303 -9.14 -32.73 39.43
N GLN A 304 -9.18 -33.90 38.81
CA GLN A 304 -8.98 -34.04 37.36
C GLN A 304 -10.06 -33.30 36.57
N GLU A 305 -11.33 -33.46 36.96
CA GLU A 305 -12.45 -32.72 36.37
C GLU A 305 -12.28 -31.22 36.52
N ARG A 306 -11.88 -30.73 37.71
CA ARG A 306 -11.62 -29.31 37.95
C ARG A 306 -10.52 -28.77 37.03
N ILE A 307 -9.42 -29.51 36.84
CA ILE A 307 -8.33 -29.12 35.94
C ILE A 307 -8.82 -29.05 34.49
N LEU A 308 -9.64 -30.01 34.05
CA LEU A 308 -10.24 -30.00 32.71
C LEU A 308 -11.18 -28.80 32.52
N GLN A 309 -12.06 -28.52 33.49
CA GLN A 309 -12.92 -27.34 33.48
C GLN A 309 -12.11 -26.04 33.41
N GLN A 310 -11.01 -25.94 34.15
CA GLN A 310 -10.13 -24.77 34.12
C GLN A 310 -9.46 -24.60 32.75
N LYS A 311 -9.02 -25.70 32.11
CA LYS A 311 -8.50 -25.68 30.73
C LYS A 311 -9.57 -25.23 29.72
N VAL A 312 -10.79 -25.72 29.84
CA VAL A 312 -11.93 -25.31 28.98
C VAL A 312 -12.27 -23.83 29.20
N SER A 313 -12.35 -23.38 30.45
CA SER A 313 -12.60 -21.97 30.78
C SER A 313 -11.53 -21.04 30.20
N ASN A 314 -10.25 -21.41 30.29
CA ASN A 314 -9.17 -20.64 29.68
C ASN A 314 -9.28 -20.58 28.15
N LYS A 315 -9.64 -21.69 27.49
CA LYS A 315 -9.89 -21.68 26.03
C LYS A 315 -11.06 -20.76 25.66
N ILE A 316 -12.16 -20.82 26.40
CA ILE A 316 -13.33 -19.94 26.19
C ILE A 316 -12.94 -18.47 26.34
N LYS A 317 -12.13 -18.10 27.35
CA LYS A 317 -11.64 -16.72 27.52
C LYS A 317 -10.83 -16.24 26.33
N ILE A 318 -9.90 -17.07 25.83
CA ILE A 318 -9.09 -16.74 24.65
C ILE A 318 -9.99 -16.54 23.42
N VAL A 319 -10.94 -17.44 23.17
CA VAL A 319 -11.90 -17.33 22.07
C VAL A 319 -12.74 -16.05 22.20
N SER A 320 -13.21 -15.73 23.41
CA SER A 320 -13.98 -14.51 23.67
C SER A 320 -13.16 -13.24 23.37
N ILE A 321 -11.89 -13.20 23.76
CA ILE A 321 -10.99 -12.07 23.46
C ILE A 321 -10.83 -11.90 21.94
N ILE A 322 -10.62 -13.00 21.20
CA ILE A 322 -10.51 -12.97 19.74
C ILE A 322 -11.78 -12.42 19.09
N ILE A 323 -12.96 -12.87 19.53
CA ILE A 323 -14.25 -12.37 19.02
C ILE A 323 -14.42 -10.87 19.30
N SER A 324 -14.11 -10.42 20.53
CA SER A 324 -14.17 -8.99 20.88
C SER A 324 -13.25 -8.14 20.00
N VAL A 325 -12.01 -8.57 19.77
CA VAL A 325 -11.06 -7.86 18.88
C VAL A 325 -11.59 -7.85 17.44
N ALA A 326 -12.06 -8.97 16.91
CA ALA A 326 -12.62 -9.05 15.56
C ALA A 326 -13.83 -8.11 15.38
N THR A 327 -14.66 -7.99 16.41
CA THR A 327 -15.84 -7.11 16.40
C THR A 327 -15.44 -5.63 16.38
N ILE A 328 -14.42 -5.26 17.16
CA ILE A 328 -13.86 -3.90 17.16
C ILE A 328 -13.27 -3.56 15.78
N ILE A 329 -12.50 -4.48 15.19
CA ILE A 329 -11.93 -4.29 13.84
C ILE A 329 -13.04 -4.09 12.80
N LEU A 330 -14.11 -4.90 12.87
CA LEU A 330 -15.26 -4.76 11.97
C LEU A 330 -15.94 -3.40 12.12
N LEU A 331 -16.16 -2.92 13.35
CA LEU A 331 -16.75 -1.60 13.60
C LEU A 331 -15.87 -0.47 13.05
N VAL A 332 -14.56 -0.57 13.19
CA VAL A 332 -13.60 0.40 12.62
C VAL A 332 -13.65 0.39 11.09
N LEU A 333 -13.69 -0.80 10.47
CA LEU A 333 -13.83 -0.93 9.01
C LEU A 333 -15.13 -0.30 8.51
N VAL A 334 -16.26 -0.58 9.16
CA VAL A 334 -17.56 0.01 8.81
C VAL A 334 -17.50 1.54 8.95
N PHE A 335 -16.91 2.06 10.02
CA PHE A 335 -16.74 3.50 10.21
C PHE A 335 -15.91 4.13 9.09
N ILE A 336 -14.78 3.51 8.71
CA ILE A 336 -13.94 3.97 7.60
C ILE A 336 -14.71 3.96 6.29
N LEU A 337 -15.47 2.90 6.00
CA LEU A 337 -16.27 2.80 4.77
C LEU A 337 -17.33 3.89 4.71
N VAL A 338 -18.06 4.14 5.81
CA VAL A 338 -19.07 5.21 5.86
C VAL A 338 -18.42 6.58 5.69
N LYS A 339 -17.29 6.84 6.34
CA LYS A 339 -16.54 8.09 6.19
C LYS A 339 -16.08 8.28 4.75
N ASN A 340 -15.49 7.25 4.14
CA ASN A 340 -15.01 7.29 2.76
C ASN A 340 -16.15 7.48 1.76
N TYR A 341 -17.28 6.81 1.96
CA TYR A 341 -18.47 6.97 1.14
C TYR A 341 -19.00 8.42 1.18
N ARG A 342 -19.13 9.00 2.38
CA ARG A 342 -19.52 10.42 2.54
C ARG A 342 -18.52 11.37 1.92
N SER A 343 -17.22 11.11 2.07
CA SER A 343 -16.16 11.92 1.46
C SER A 343 -16.23 11.86 -0.07
N LYS A 344 -16.44 10.67 -0.64
CA LYS A 344 -16.57 10.46 -2.09
C LYS A 344 -17.77 11.21 -2.66
N GLN A 345 -18.91 11.18 -1.98
CA GLN A 345 -20.08 11.95 -2.41
C GLN A 345 -19.83 13.46 -2.43
N ARG A 346 -19.22 14.01 -1.37
CA ARG A 346 -18.86 15.44 -1.34
C ARG A 346 -17.89 15.81 -2.45
N LEU A 347 -16.86 15.00 -2.66
CA LEU A 347 -15.88 15.23 -3.72
C LEU A 347 -16.52 15.15 -5.11
N SER A 348 -17.42 14.19 -5.33
CA SER A 348 -18.13 14.05 -6.62
C SER A 348 -19.00 15.27 -6.93
N LEU A 349 -19.64 15.87 -5.93
CA LEU A 349 -20.44 17.09 -6.11
C LEU A 349 -19.55 18.28 -6.47
N ILE A 350 -18.47 18.49 -5.71
CA ILE A 350 -17.50 19.57 -5.99
C ILE A 350 -16.88 19.38 -7.38
N LEU A 351 -16.53 18.15 -7.76
CA LEU A 351 -15.95 17.86 -9.06
C LEU A 351 -16.93 18.17 -10.19
N LYS A 352 -18.21 17.84 -10.01
CA LYS A 352 -19.25 18.18 -10.99
C LYS A 352 -19.38 19.70 -11.17
N GLU A 353 -19.48 20.44 -10.07
CA GLU A 353 -19.56 21.91 -10.12
C GLU A 353 -18.34 22.55 -10.82
N ARG A 354 -17.14 22.04 -10.54
CA ARG A 354 -15.91 22.51 -11.20
C ARG A 354 -15.87 22.17 -12.69
N ASN A 355 -16.32 20.99 -13.08
CA ASN A 355 -16.41 20.60 -14.49
C ASN A 355 -17.40 21.48 -15.26
N ASP A 356 -18.57 21.75 -14.67
CA ASP A 356 -19.58 22.62 -15.27
C ASP A 356 -19.01 24.04 -15.49
N LEU A 357 -18.29 24.59 -14.50
CA LEU A 357 -17.62 25.90 -14.64
C LEU A 357 -16.52 25.89 -15.71
N LEU A 358 -15.72 24.82 -15.76
CA LEU A 358 -14.67 24.66 -16.78
C LEU A 358 -15.27 24.57 -18.18
N GLU A 359 -16.38 23.86 -18.35
CA GLU A 359 -17.08 23.75 -19.63
C GLU A 359 -17.61 25.11 -20.09
N ILE A 360 -18.21 25.89 -19.19
CA ILE A 360 -18.65 27.26 -19.50
C ILE A 360 -17.48 28.14 -19.94
N ALA A 361 -16.37 28.14 -19.18
CA ALA A 361 -15.20 28.95 -19.50
C ALA A 361 -14.56 28.54 -20.84
N LYS A 362 -14.47 27.24 -21.11
CA LYS A 362 -13.97 26.69 -22.38
C LYS A 362 -14.86 27.15 -23.55
N ASN A 363 -16.17 26.95 -23.45
CA ASN A 363 -17.11 27.34 -24.50
C ASN A 363 -17.07 28.85 -24.79
N GLN A 364 -16.89 29.68 -23.76
CA GLN A 364 -16.74 31.11 -23.93
C GLN A 364 -15.44 31.48 -24.65
N ALA A 365 -14.32 30.83 -24.30
CA ALA A 365 -13.03 31.04 -24.97
C ALA A 365 -13.07 30.60 -26.44
N GLU A 366 -13.64 29.43 -26.74
CA GLU A 366 -13.80 28.92 -28.11
C GLU A 366 -14.71 29.84 -28.94
N LYS A 367 -15.84 30.27 -28.39
CA LYS A 367 -16.73 31.24 -29.06
C LYS A 367 -16.01 32.55 -29.35
N SER A 368 -15.23 33.07 -28.40
CA SER A 368 -14.45 34.29 -28.59
C SER A 368 -13.38 34.14 -29.68
N SER A 369 -12.68 33.01 -29.72
CA SER A 369 -11.67 32.71 -30.74
C SER A 369 -12.29 32.61 -32.14
N LYS A 370 -13.42 31.89 -32.25
CA LYS A 370 -14.16 31.76 -33.51
C LYS A 370 -14.67 33.11 -34.01
N LEU A 371 -15.29 33.92 -33.14
CA LEU A 371 -15.75 35.26 -33.51
C LEU A 371 -14.60 36.17 -33.98
N LYS A 372 -13.42 36.09 -33.35
CA LYS A 372 -12.23 36.83 -33.78
C LYS A 372 -11.81 36.41 -35.20
N THR A 373 -11.81 35.10 -35.48
CA THR A 373 -11.43 34.55 -36.79
C THR A 373 -12.44 34.93 -37.89
N ASP A 374 -13.73 34.75 -37.61
CA ASP A 374 -14.82 35.10 -38.52
C ASP A 374 -14.82 36.61 -38.83
N PHE A 375 -14.57 37.45 -37.81
CA PHE A 375 -14.45 38.90 -37.98
C PHE A 375 -13.31 39.28 -38.93
N VAL A 376 -12.11 38.75 -38.73
CA VAL A 376 -10.94 39.05 -39.59
C VAL A 376 -11.21 38.59 -41.02
N SER A 377 -11.78 37.40 -41.21
CA SER A 377 -12.12 36.88 -42.54
C SER A 377 -13.13 37.77 -43.28
N ASN A 378 -14.22 38.15 -42.60
CA ASN A 378 -15.28 38.96 -43.20
C ASN A 378 -14.79 40.38 -43.53
N VAL A 379 -14.11 41.05 -42.61
CA VAL A 379 -13.59 42.41 -42.86
C VAL A 379 -12.62 42.41 -44.03
N THR A 380 -11.74 41.40 -44.12
CA THR A 380 -10.80 41.26 -45.24
C THR A 380 -11.53 41.11 -46.57
N HIS A 381 -12.59 40.29 -46.62
CA HIS A 381 -13.40 40.08 -47.82
C HIS A 381 -14.10 41.37 -48.28
N GLU A 382 -14.67 42.13 -47.33
CA GLU A 382 -15.32 43.41 -47.61
C GLU A 382 -14.34 44.50 -48.07
N LEU A 383 -13.08 44.45 -47.63
CA LEU A 383 -12.03 45.36 -48.09
C LEU A 383 -11.50 44.98 -49.47
N ARG A 384 -11.39 43.68 -49.76
CA ARG A 384 -10.83 43.14 -51.01
C ARG A 384 -11.68 43.47 -52.24
N THR A 385 -13.00 43.35 -52.12
CA THR A 385 -13.95 43.53 -53.22
C THR A 385 -13.92 44.94 -53.87
N PRO A 386 -14.01 46.05 -53.11
CA PRO A 386 -13.92 47.39 -53.69
C PRO A 386 -12.52 47.70 -54.22
N LEU A 387 -11.47 47.14 -53.59
CA LEU A 387 -10.09 47.33 -54.04
C LEU A 387 -9.81 46.73 -55.41
N TYR A 388 -10.33 45.53 -55.69
CA TYR A 388 -10.23 44.98 -57.04
C TYR A 388 -10.93 45.84 -58.08
N GLY A 389 -12.05 46.50 -57.72
CA GLY A 389 -12.70 47.48 -58.57
C GLY A 389 -11.79 48.66 -58.90
N VAL A 390 -11.14 49.26 -57.89
CA VAL A 390 -10.21 50.39 -58.06
C VAL A 390 -8.97 50.00 -58.87
N VAL A 391 -8.34 48.86 -58.57
CA VAL A 391 -7.16 48.35 -59.29
C VAL A 391 -7.49 47.93 -60.73
N GLY A 392 -8.64 47.29 -60.93
CA GLY A 392 -9.11 46.89 -62.26
C GLY A 392 -9.39 48.10 -63.15
N LEU A 393 -10.14 49.09 -62.64
CA LEU A 393 -10.46 50.32 -63.37
C LEU A 393 -9.21 51.14 -63.70
N THR A 394 -8.26 51.25 -62.77
CA THR A 394 -6.99 51.95 -63.03
C THR A 394 -6.12 51.23 -64.06
N SER A 395 -6.06 49.90 -64.00
CA SER A 395 -5.32 49.10 -65.01
C SER A 395 -5.92 49.26 -66.41
N LEU A 396 -7.26 49.33 -66.53
CA LEU A 396 -7.94 49.59 -67.80
C LEU A 396 -7.66 51.00 -68.34
N MET A 397 -7.58 51.99 -67.46
CA MET A 397 -7.24 53.35 -67.86
C MET A 397 -5.80 53.41 -68.38
N LEU A 398 -4.84 52.77 -67.70
CA LEU A 398 -3.43 52.72 -68.11
C LEU A 398 -3.19 51.98 -69.43
N GLU A 399 -4.05 51.03 -69.82
CA GLU A 399 -3.97 50.33 -71.11
C GLU A 399 -4.42 51.17 -72.31
N ASN A 400 -5.10 52.30 -72.10
CA ASN A 400 -5.54 53.17 -73.19
C ASN A 400 -4.41 54.12 -73.63
N ASN A 401 -3.98 53.99 -74.90
CA ASN A 401 -2.85 54.71 -75.52
C ASN A 401 -3.02 56.25 -75.70
N ASN A 402 -3.98 56.90 -75.03
CA ASN A 402 -4.33 58.31 -75.20
C ASN A 402 -4.31 59.11 -73.88
N LEU A 403 -3.40 58.79 -72.96
CA LEU A 403 -3.25 59.50 -71.69
C LEU A 403 -2.09 60.51 -71.75
N GLY A 404 -2.31 61.71 -71.19
CA GLY A 404 -1.24 62.68 -70.98
C GLY A 404 -0.25 62.21 -69.89
N GLU A 405 0.99 62.67 -69.95
CA GLU A 405 2.09 62.22 -69.04
C GLU A 405 1.76 62.40 -67.54
N LYS A 406 0.93 63.39 -67.20
CA LYS A 406 0.48 63.67 -65.83
C LYS A 406 -0.63 62.71 -65.37
N ASP A 407 -1.58 62.39 -66.25
CA ASP A 407 -2.68 61.46 -65.96
C ASP A 407 -2.16 60.02 -65.84
N LEU A 408 -1.15 59.68 -66.64
CA LEU A 408 -0.46 58.40 -66.59
C LEU A 408 0.25 58.20 -65.25
N LYS A 409 1.04 59.17 -64.77
CA LYS A 409 1.64 59.13 -63.43
C LYS A 409 0.62 59.04 -62.30
N MET A 410 -0.51 59.72 -62.43
CA MET A 410 -1.56 59.73 -61.40
C MET A 410 -2.31 58.39 -61.34
N LEU A 411 -2.56 57.76 -62.50
CA LEU A 411 -3.13 56.42 -62.59
C LEU A 411 -2.16 55.33 -62.16
N GLU A 412 -0.87 55.45 -62.48
CA GLU A 412 0.19 54.56 -61.97
C GLU A 412 0.25 54.63 -60.44
N SER A 413 0.17 55.83 -59.86
CA SER A 413 0.14 56.02 -58.40
C SER A 413 -1.14 55.46 -57.76
N LEU A 414 -2.30 55.58 -58.42
CA LEU A 414 -3.56 55.03 -57.91
C LEU A 414 -3.57 53.50 -57.99
N LYS A 415 -3.06 52.94 -59.09
CA LYS A 415 -2.85 51.50 -59.25
C LYS A 415 -1.89 50.97 -58.19
N TYR A 416 -0.75 51.63 -58.00
CA TYR A 416 0.22 51.30 -56.95
C TYR A 416 -0.44 51.27 -55.56
N SER A 417 -1.27 52.27 -55.24
CA SER A 417 -1.96 52.35 -53.95
C SER A 417 -2.99 51.24 -53.75
N GLY A 418 -3.72 50.87 -54.82
CA GLY A 418 -4.66 49.76 -54.78
C GLY A 418 -3.97 48.39 -54.67
N ASP A 419 -2.90 48.17 -55.45
CA ASP A 419 -2.06 46.97 -55.38
C ASP A 419 -1.43 46.83 -53.98
N TYR A 420 -0.98 47.95 -53.40
CA TYR A 420 -0.46 47.99 -52.04
C TYR A 420 -1.49 47.58 -50.99
N LEU A 421 -2.72 48.13 -51.07
CA LEU A 421 -3.75 47.81 -50.08
C LEU A 421 -4.24 46.36 -50.20
N LEU A 422 -4.31 45.80 -51.41
CA LEU A 422 -4.60 44.38 -51.61
C LEU A 422 -3.56 43.48 -50.94
N ASN A 423 -2.27 43.79 -51.11
CA ASN A 423 -1.20 43.05 -50.46
C ASN A 423 -1.27 43.15 -48.93
N LEU A 424 -1.50 44.36 -48.39
CA LEU A 424 -1.66 44.56 -46.95
C LEU A 424 -2.84 43.76 -46.37
N VAL A 425 -3.97 43.76 -47.06
CA VAL A 425 -5.17 43.01 -46.65
C VAL A 425 -4.90 41.49 -46.67
N ASN A 426 -4.18 41.00 -47.68
CA ASN A 426 -3.79 39.58 -47.75
C ASN A 426 -2.78 39.20 -46.65
N ASP A 427 -1.80 40.05 -46.35
CA ASP A 427 -0.83 39.86 -45.26
C ASP A 427 -1.53 39.74 -43.90
N ILE A 428 -2.52 40.61 -43.63
CA ILE A 428 -3.31 40.58 -42.39
C ILE A 428 -4.14 39.28 -42.28
N LEU A 429 -4.80 38.87 -43.35
CA LEU A 429 -5.55 37.60 -43.38
C LEU A 429 -4.63 36.42 -43.08
N GLN A 430 -3.45 36.40 -43.72
CA GLN A 430 -2.49 35.34 -43.52
C GLN A 430 -2.01 35.26 -42.08
N MET A 431 -1.72 36.40 -41.46
CA MET A 431 -1.38 36.45 -40.04
C MET A 431 -2.52 35.91 -39.17
N GLY A 432 -3.76 36.31 -39.43
CA GLY A 432 -4.94 35.82 -38.72
C GLY A 432 -5.10 34.29 -38.82
N LYS A 433 -4.89 33.70 -40.00
CA LYS A 433 -4.95 32.25 -40.20
C LYS A 433 -3.84 31.48 -39.46
N ILE A 434 -2.64 32.05 -39.37
CA ILE A 434 -1.51 31.43 -38.66
C ILE A 434 -1.74 31.49 -37.14
N GLU A 435 -2.21 32.62 -36.60
CA GLU A 435 -2.52 32.78 -35.17
C GLU A 435 -3.64 31.84 -34.70
N SER A 436 -4.64 31.57 -35.54
CA SER A 436 -5.76 30.69 -35.23
C SER A 436 -5.43 29.19 -35.33
N GLN A 437 -4.14 28.83 -35.49
CA GLN A 437 -3.65 27.45 -35.70
C GLN A 437 -4.38 26.72 -36.84
N SER A 438 -4.87 27.46 -37.84
CA SER A 438 -5.69 26.91 -38.93
C SER A 438 -4.87 26.57 -40.18
N VAL A 439 -3.54 26.45 -40.05
CA VAL A 439 -2.60 26.19 -41.14
C VAL A 439 -1.74 24.98 -40.80
N ASP A 440 -2.07 23.85 -41.39
CA ASP A 440 -1.23 22.65 -41.36
C ASP A 440 -0.20 22.69 -42.51
N LEU A 441 1.04 22.29 -42.24
CA LEU A 441 2.07 22.16 -43.28
C LEU A 441 1.76 20.99 -44.20
N LYS A 442 1.81 21.22 -45.52
CA LYS A 442 1.62 20.16 -46.52
C LYS A 442 2.98 19.64 -47.00
N ASN A 443 3.38 18.47 -46.52
CA ASN A 443 4.62 17.85 -46.97
C ASN A 443 4.42 17.17 -48.34
N ILE A 444 4.99 17.76 -49.39
CA ILE A 444 5.02 17.21 -50.75
C ILE A 444 6.47 16.99 -51.19
N SER A 445 6.67 16.07 -52.14
CA SER A 445 7.98 15.77 -52.72
C SER A 445 8.44 16.91 -53.64
N VAL A 446 9.53 17.58 -53.27
CA VAL A 446 9.99 18.83 -53.93
C VAL A 446 11.49 18.80 -54.16
N ASN A 447 11.91 19.21 -55.36
CA ASN A 447 13.32 19.45 -55.65
C ASN A 447 13.78 20.80 -55.08
N LEU A 448 14.61 20.77 -54.03
CA LEU A 448 15.03 21.99 -53.33
C LEU A 448 15.84 22.93 -54.24
N LYS A 449 16.72 22.38 -55.09
CA LYS A 449 17.57 23.16 -56.01
C LYS A 449 16.73 23.87 -57.05
N GLU A 450 15.75 23.18 -57.65
CA GLU A 450 14.84 23.79 -58.63
C GLU A 450 13.98 24.89 -58.01
N MET A 451 13.46 24.66 -56.80
CA MET A 451 12.67 25.66 -56.08
C MET A 451 13.49 26.93 -55.82
N VAL A 452 14.70 26.79 -55.26
CA VAL A 452 15.59 27.92 -54.95
C VAL A 452 15.99 28.69 -56.22
N ASN A 453 16.34 27.98 -57.29
CA ASN A 453 16.65 28.60 -58.58
C ASN A 453 15.43 29.32 -59.18
N GLY A 454 14.24 28.74 -59.06
CA GLY A 454 12.99 29.35 -59.52
C GLY A 454 12.66 30.65 -58.80
N ILE A 455 12.93 30.72 -57.49
CA ILE A 455 12.72 31.94 -56.68
C ILE A 455 13.60 33.09 -57.18
N ILE A 456 14.90 32.87 -57.38
CA ILE A 456 15.77 33.94 -57.90
C ILE A 456 15.41 34.31 -59.34
N GLY A 457 15.04 33.31 -60.17
CA GLY A 457 14.60 33.54 -61.54
C GLY A 457 13.38 34.46 -61.64
N SER A 458 12.44 34.40 -60.69
CA SER A 458 11.27 35.29 -60.67
C SER A 458 11.64 36.77 -60.39
N PHE A 459 12.81 37.03 -59.80
CA PHE A 459 13.32 38.37 -59.53
C PHE A 459 14.30 38.90 -60.59
N GLU A 460 14.58 38.16 -61.67
CA GLU A 460 15.60 38.52 -62.67
C GLU A 460 15.41 39.94 -63.24
N TYR A 461 14.15 40.32 -63.50
CA TYR A 461 13.82 41.67 -63.98
C TYR A 461 14.17 42.76 -62.95
N ARG A 462 13.80 42.56 -61.67
CA ARG A 462 14.07 43.53 -60.60
C ARG A 462 15.55 43.63 -60.25
N LEU A 463 16.28 42.52 -60.35
CA LEU A 463 17.74 42.50 -60.19
C LEU A 463 18.42 43.33 -61.27
N LYS A 464 17.95 43.25 -62.53
CA LYS A 464 18.43 44.10 -63.63
C LYS A 464 18.07 45.59 -63.43
N GLU A 465 16.85 45.88 -62.99
CA GLU A 465 16.39 47.26 -62.76
C GLU A 465 17.16 47.95 -61.61
N SER A 466 17.44 47.22 -60.52
CA SER A 466 18.23 47.70 -59.38
C SER A 466 19.75 47.54 -59.55
N ASN A 467 20.19 47.01 -60.70
CA ASN A 467 21.57 46.71 -61.04
C ASN A 467 22.33 45.93 -59.93
N ASN A 468 21.63 44.98 -59.31
CA ASN A 468 22.14 44.09 -58.26
C ASN A 468 22.52 42.72 -58.84
N GLU A 469 23.57 42.10 -58.30
CA GLU A 469 23.99 40.74 -58.64
C GLU A 469 23.50 39.73 -57.59
N ALA A 470 22.79 38.68 -58.00
CA ALA A 470 22.36 37.59 -57.13
C ALA A 470 23.22 36.34 -57.34
N HIS A 471 23.69 35.75 -56.25
CA HIS A 471 24.49 34.52 -56.23
C HIS A 471 23.81 33.43 -55.42
N ILE A 472 23.70 32.23 -55.99
CA ILE A 472 23.11 31.07 -55.34
C ILE A 472 24.22 30.08 -55.00
N LEU A 473 24.30 29.66 -53.75
CA LEU A 473 25.24 28.66 -53.26
C LEU A 473 24.46 27.56 -52.55
N ILE A 474 24.45 26.35 -53.09
CA ILE A 474 23.76 25.20 -52.51
C ILE A 474 24.77 24.09 -52.27
N ASP A 475 24.82 23.57 -51.05
CA ASP A 475 25.71 22.46 -50.71
C ASP A 475 25.32 21.17 -51.44
N ASN A 476 26.31 20.53 -52.07
CA ASN A 476 26.11 19.28 -52.81
C ASN A 476 25.73 18.08 -51.93
N GLY A 477 25.90 18.18 -50.61
CA GLY A 477 25.55 17.13 -49.65
C GLY A 477 24.06 17.04 -49.32
N ILE A 478 23.25 18.01 -49.76
CA ILE A 478 21.80 18.02 -49.51
C ILE A 478 21.10 17.11 -50.54
N PRO A 479 20.25 16.15 -50.10
CA PRO A 479 19.45 15.34 -51.02
C PRO A 479 18.58 16.22 -51.93
N GLU A 480 18.46 15.85 -53.21
CA GLU A 480 17.79 16.71 -54.19
C GLU A 480 16.28 16.82 -53.97
N VAL A 481 15.65 15.73 -53.51
CA VAL A 481 14.20 15.64 -53.30
C VAL A 481 13.90 15.47 -51.81
N LEU A 482 13.12 16.40 -51.26
CA LEU A 482 12.75 16.46 -49.85
C LEU A 482 11.23 16.62 -49.71
N LEU A 483 10.68 16.15 -48.59
CA LEU A 483 9.26 16.27 -48.25
C LEU A 483 9.02 17.52 -47.41
N PHE A 484 8.42 18.55 -48.02
CA PHE A 484 8.13 19.81 -47.32
C PHE A 484 7.08 20.66 -48.03
N ASP A 485 6.56 21.66 -47.33
CA ASP A 485 5.65 22.65 -47.90
C ASP A 485 6.44 23.71 -48.69
N SER A 486 6.57 23.47 -50.00
CA SER A 486 7.30 24.37 -50.90
C SER A 486 6.69 25.75 -50.99
N VAL A 487 5.37 25.88 -50.84
CA VAL A 487 4.68 27.18 -50.95
C VAL A 487 5.06 28.05 -49.75
N ARG A 488 4.99 27.51 -48.53
CA ARG A 488 5.34 28.27 -47.31
C ARG A 488 6.83 28.58 -47.22
N LEU A 489 7.69 27.63 -47.59
CA LEU A 489 9.14 27.88 -47.59
C LEU A 489 9.54 28.88 -48.69
N SER A 490 8.93 28.78 -49.88
CA SER A 490 9.15 29.77 -50.95
C SER A 490 8.71 31.16 -50.52
N GLN A 491 7.59 31.28 -49.80
CA GLN A 491 7.12 32.57 -49.31
C GLN A 491 8.10 33.21 -48.31
N ILE A 492 8.69 32.40 -47.40
CA ILE A 492 9.74 32.88 -46.48
C ILE A 492 10.91 33.45 -47.30
N LEU A 493 11.41 32.67 -48.26
CA LEU A 493 12.57 33.05 -49.08
C LEU A 493 12.28 34.25 -49.98
N MET A 494 11.11 34.31 -50.63
CA MET A 494 10.70 35.44 -51.45
C MET A 494 10.61 36.74 -50.65
N ASN A 495 10.13 36.70 -49.41
CA ASN A 495 10.08 37.87 -48.53
C ASN A 495 11.48 38.36 -48.15
N LEU A 496 12.38 37.43 -47.80
CA LEU A 496 13.76 37.78 -47.43
C LEU A 496 14.55 38.29 -48.64
N VAL A 497 14.55 37.56 -49.75
CA VAL A 497 15.22 37.96 -51.00
C VAL A 497 14.63 39.27 -51.54
N GLY A 498 13.31 39.41 -51.52
CA GLY A 498 12.63 40.62 -51.95
C GLY A 498 13.03 41.85 -51.13
N ASN A 499 13.17 41.70 -49.81
CA ASN A 499 13.71 42.76 -48.95
C ASN A 499 15.17 43.07 -49.28
N SER A 500 16.02 42.05 -49.47
CA SER A 500 17.42 42.24 -49.84
C SER A 500 17.59 43.00 -51.17
N ILE A 501 16.78 42.70 -52.19
CA ILE A 501 16.77 43.44 -53.48
C ILE A 501 16.29 44.88 -53.28
N LYS A 502 15.27 45.08 -52.43
CA LYS A 502 14.70 46.41 -52.18
C LYS A 502 15.66 47.36 -51.46
N PHE A 503 16.45 46.85 -50.52
CA PHE A 503 17.32 47.67 -49.66
C PHE A 503 18.81 47.66 -50.07
N THR A 504 19.12 47.05 -51.22
CA THR A 504 20.46 47.03 -51.82
C THR A 504 20.39 47.70 -53.19
N ASN A 505 21.36 48.55 -53.51
CA ASN A 505 21.46 49.20 -54.81
C ASN A 505 22.89 49.09 -55.32
N ASN A 506 23.10 48.67 -56.57
CA ASN A 506 24.42 48.35 -57.13
C ASN A 506 25.26 47.40 -56.24
N GLY A 507 24.62 46.40 -55.63
CA GLY A 507 25.25 45.51 -54.65
C GLY A 507 25.12 44.03 -54.99
N LYS A 508 25.50 43.20 -54.02
CA LYS A 508 25.49 41.74 -54.15
C LYS A 508 24.54 41.13 -53.12
N ILE A 509 23.83 40.10 -53.56
CA ILE A 509 22.89 39.34 -52.74
C ILE A 509 23.27 37.87 -52.85
N TRP A 510 23.48 37.20 -51.71
CA TRP A 510 23.78 35.77 -51.65
C TRP A 510 22.61 35.02 -51.01
N LEU A 511 22.13 33.98 -51.68
CA LEU A 511 21.27 32.97 -51.10
C LEU A 511 22.08 31.69 -50.93
N ARG A 512 22.40 31.37 -49.67
CA ARG A 512 23.14 30.16 -49.30
C ARG A 512 22.22 29.13 -48.69
N VAL A 513 22.39 27.88 -49.11
CA VAL A 513 21.65 26.72 -48.61
C VAL A 513 22.69 25.71 -48.16
N ILE A 514 22.93 25.69 -46.85
CA ILE A 514 24.05 25.01 -46.21
C ILE A 514 23.54 23.76 -45.49
N LEU A 515 24.22 22.63 -45.67
CA LEU A 515 23.91 21.42 -44.93
C LEU A 515 24.41 21.56 -43.49
N ASN A 516 23.51 21.49 -42.51
CA ASN A 516 23.88 21.58 -41.10
C ASN A 516 23.99 20.20 -40.43
N ASP A 517 23.00 19.34 -40.66
CA ASP A 517 22.97 17.97 -40.14
C ASP A 517 22.18 17.04 -41.09
N ILE A 518 22.52 15.76 -41.13
CA ILE A 518 21.82 14.75 -41.93
C ILE A 518 21.75 13.42 -41.17
N ASN A 519 20.54 12.92 -40.96
CA ASN A 519 20.27 11.60 -40.41
C ASN A 519 19.56 10.71 -41.43
N ASP A 520 19.33 9.44 -41.09
CA ASP A 520 18.75 8.46 -42.00
C ASP A 520 17.38 8.88 -42.58
N ASN A 521 16.57 9.67 -41.86
CA ASN A 521 15.22 10.07 -42.29
C ASN A 521 15.04 11.58 -42.51
N ASN A 522 15.93 12.42 -42.01
CA ASN A 522 15.77 13.87 -42.04
C ASN A 522 17.08 14.59 -42.34
N VAL A 523 16.95 15.79 -42.90
CA VAL A 523 18.06 16.69 -43.19
C VAL A 523 17.76 18.06 -42.58
N THR A 524 18.70 18.61 -41.84
CA THR A 524 18.62 19.98 -41.33
C THR A 524 19.42 20.89 -42.24
N VAL A 525 18.72 21.81 -42.90
CA VAL A 525 19.28 22.75 -43.86
C VAL A 525 19.23 24.16 -43.27
N ARG A 526 20.34 24.88 -43.37
CA ARG A 526 20.45 26.29 -42.98
C ARG A 526 20.35 27.16 -44.22
N PHE A 527 19.36 28.04 -44.23
CA PHE A 527 19.20 29.05 -45.26
C PHE A 527 19.80 30.36 -44.77
N GLU A 528 20.60 31.01 -45.60
CA GLU A 528 21.15 32.36 -45.35
C GLU A 528 20.85 33.26 -46.54
N VAL A 529 20.24 34.41 -46.28
CA VAL A 529 20.05 35.49 -47.25
C VAL A 529 20.91 36.66 -46.79
N GLU A 530 21.97 36.95 -47.53
CA GLU A 530 22.91 38.05 -47.25
C GLU A 530 22.81 39.12 -48.33
N ASP A 531 22.81 40.38 -47.93
CA ASP A 531 22.87 41.54 -48.80
C ASP A 531 23.98 42.50 -48.39
N THR A 532 24.48 43.28 -49.35
CA THR A 532 25.43 44.39 -49.10
C THR A 532 24.73 45.74 -49.01
N GLY A 533 23.49 45.78 -48.52
CA GLY A 533 22.64 46.97 -48.47
C GLY A 533 22.97 47.94 -47.33
N THR A 534 22.00 48.78 -46.98
CA THR A 534 22.18 49.84 -45.96
C THR A 534 22.40 49.32 -44.53
N GLY A 535 22.08 48.05 -44.27
CA GLY A 535 22.10 47.48 -42.92
C GLY A 535 21.00 48.01 -42.01
N ILE A 536 20.86 47.42 -40.81
CA ILE A 536 19.80 47.69 -39.83
C ILE A 536 20.44 48.13 -38.50
N PRO A 537 20.04 49.28 -37.94
CA PRO A 537 20.53 49.77 -36.65
C PRO A 537 20.26 48.81 -35.48
N ASP A 538 21.22 48.63 -34.57
CA ASP A 538 21.13 47.70 -33.44
C ASP A 538 19.91 47.93 -32.55
N ASN A 539 19.50 49.20 -32.35
CA ASN A 539 18.33 49.56 -31.57
C ASN A 539 16.99 49.18 -32.22
N GLN A 540 16.98 48.80 -33.50
CA GLN A 540 15.78 48.45 -34.24
C GLN A 540 15.72 46.96 -34.63
N GLN A 541 16.83 46.21 -34.52
CA GLN A 541 16.94 44.80 -34.95
C GLN A 541 15.94 43.84 -34.28
N GLU A 542 15.51 44.08 -33.04
CA GLU A 542 14.44 43.26 -32.43
C GLU A 542 13.05 43.67 -32.93
N SER A 543 12.82 44.98 -33.05
CA SER A 543 11.52 45.55 -33.40
C SER A 543 11.10 45.30 -34.85
N ILE A 544 12.01 45.02 -35.77
CA ILE A 544 11.66 44.77 -37.19
C ILE A 544 10.80 43.50 -37.39
N PHE A 545 10.76 42.60 -36.39
CA PHE A 545 9.94 41.40 -36.41
C PHE A 545 8.55 41.59 -35.78
N ASP A 546 8.29 42.78 -35.21
CA ASP A 546 6.97 43.14 -34.69
C ASP A 546 6.04 43.60 -35.81
N ASN A 547 4.73 43.42 -35.62
CA ASN A 547 3.74 43.77 -36.64
C ASN A 547 3.73 45.27 -36.91
N PHE A 548 3.71 45.65 -38.18
CA PHE A 548 3.65 47.03 -38.66
C PHE A 548 4.88 47.89 -38.32
N SER A 549 5.99 47.26 -37.95
CA SER A 549 7.24 47.94 -37.64
C SER A 549 8.02 48.29 -38.91
N GLN A 550 8.58 49.51 -38.96
CA GLN A 550 9.40 50.01 -40.08
C GLN A 550 10.62 50.75 -39.53
N VAL A 551 11.77 50.58 -40.18
CA VAL A 551 13.01 51.29 -39.87
C VAL A 551 12.86 52.75 -40.33
N VAL A 552 12.70 53.68 -39.40
CA VAL A 552 12.50 55.11 -39.69
C VAL A 552 13.84 55.84 -39.63
N GLU A 553 14.47 56.13 -40.77
CA GLU A 553 15.50 57.18 -40.85
C GLU A 553 15.61 57.85 -42.23
N ASN A 554 15.44 59.18 -42.21
CA ASN A 554 15.74 60.23 -43.20
C ASN A 554 15.19 60.16 -44.64
N GLN A 555 14.41 61.21 -44.93
CA GLN A 555 13.76 61.56 -46.20
C GLN A 555 14.74 61.55 -47.38
N ASN A 556 14.46 60.71 -48.40
CA ASN A 556 14.65 60.95 -49.84
C ASN A 556 14.60 59.68 -50.72
N MET A 557 14.09 58.55 -50.23
CA MET A 557 13.84 57.37 -51.08
C MET A 557 12.44 56.81 -50.81
N ASN A 558 11.59 56.76 -51.85
CA ASN A 558 10.19 56.30 -51.79
C ASN A 558 10.09 54.77 -51.63
N TYR A 559 10.43 54.22 -50.45
CA TYR A 559 10.29 52.79 -50.17
C TYR A 559 9.28 52.53 -49.05
N GLN A 560 7.97 52.57 -49.34
CA GLN A 560 6.93 52.11 -48.40
C GLN A 560 6.71 50.58 -48.53
N GLY A 561 6.70 49.85 -47.41
CA GLY A 561 6.32 48.43 -47.33
C GLY A 561 5.29 48.23 -46.21
N THR A 562 4.64 47.07 -46.12
CA THR A 562 3.55 46.84 -45.15
C THR A 562 4.02 46.71 -43.70
N GLY A 563 5.31 46.44 -43.46
CA GLY A 563 5.85 46.15 -42.13
C GLY A 563 5.38 44.79 -41.57
N LEU A 564 4.76 43.93 -42.40
CA LEU A 564 4.27 42.60 -42.01
C LEU A 564 5.13 41.47 -42.56
N GLY A 565 5.97 41.72 -43.58
CA GLY A 565 6.75 40.66 -44.24
C GLY A 565 7.63 39.85 -43.28
N LEU A 566 8.36 40.52 -42.37
CA LEU A 566 9.23 39.83 -41.40
C LEU A 566 8.47 39.19 -40.24
N SER A 567 7.32 39.74 -39.83
CA SER A 567 6.47 39.12 -38.81
C SER A 567 5.75 37.87 -39.35
N ILE A 568 5.38 37.88 -40.64
CA ILE A 568 4.89 36.69 -41.36
C ILE A 568 6.00 35.64 -41.47
N VAL A 569 7.23 36.02 -41.81
CA VAL A 569 8.38 35.09 -41.83
C VAL A 569 8.59 34.44 -40.46
N LYS A 570 8.57 35.23 -39.38
CA LYS A 570 8.69 34.73 -37.99
C LYS A 570 7.56 33.76 -37.65
N SER A 571 6.33 34.07 -38.05
CA SER A 571 5.16 33.22 -37.79
C SER A 571 5.18 31.93 -38.60
N LEU A 572 5.57 31.98 -39.89
CA LEU A 572 5.72 30.82 -40.76
C LEU A 572 6.85 29.90 -40.31
N LEU A 573 7.99 30.45 -39.87
CA LEU A 573 9.09 29.64 -39.30
C LEU A 573 8.66 28.92 -38.02
N GLY A 574 7.74 29.51 -37.24
CA GLY A 574 7.11 28.84 -36.11
C GLY A 574 6.42 27.53 -36.48
N LEU A 575 5.79 27.44 -37.66
CA LEU A 575 5.19 26.20 -38.17
C LEU A 575 6.25 25.13 -38.46
N PHE A 576 7.45 25.54 -38.89
CA PHE A 576 8.60 24.67 -39.10
C PHE A 576 9.42 24.38 -37.83
N ASN A 577 8.94 24.80 -36.65
CA ASN A 577 9.70 24.77 -35.38
C ASN A 577 11.07 25.46 -35.48
N SER A 578 11.18 26.47 -36.33
CA SER A 578 12.41 27.21 -36.62
C SER A 578 12.36 28.64 -36.09
N LYS A 579 13.53 29.25 -35.93
CA LYS A 579 13.68 30.65 -35.55
C LYS A 579 14.56 31.37 -36.58
N ILE A 580 14.21 32.62 -36.86
CA ILE A 580 15.03 33.51 -37.68
C ILE A 580 16.10 34.17 -36.82
N GLU A 581 17.30 34.26 -37.37
CA GLU A 581 18.46 34.93 -36.82
C GLU A 581 18.86 36.08 -37.75
N LEU A 582 19.30 37.20 -37.17
CA LEU A 582 19.75 38.38 -37.91
C LEU A 582 21.17 38.74 -37.48
N ARG A 583 22.01 39.04 -38.45
CA ARG A 583 23.28 39.75 -38.27
C ARG A 583 23.29 40.93 -39.22
N SER A 584 23.36 42.15 -38.73
CA SER A 584 23.36 43.34 -39.59
C SER A 584 24.26 44.42 -39.02
N GLN A 585 24.87 45.20 -39.91
CA GLN A 585 25.64 46.39 -39.54
C GLN A 585 25.36 47.51 -40.53
N ILE A 586 25.08 48.71 -40.01
CA ILE A 586 24.82 49.90 -40.84
C ILE A 586 25.96 50.10 -41.84
N GLY A 587 25.60 50.23 -43.12
CA GLY A 587 26.51 50.45 -44.25
C GLY A 587 27.27 49.21 -44.75
N LYS A 588 27.11 48.05 -44.11
CA LYS A 588 27.72 46.78 -44.57
C LYS A 588 26.72 45.74 -45.06
N GLY A 589 25.43 45.95 -44.80
CA GLY A 589 24.34 45.06 -45.20
C GLY A 589 23.84 44.16 -44.08
N SER A 590 23.00 43.19 -44.43
CA SER A 590 22.30 42.31 -43.49
C SER A 590 22.39 40.85 -43.91
N THR A 591 22.39 39.95 -42.93
CA THR A 591 22.29 38.50 -43.11
C THR A 591 21.16 37.96 -42.26
N PHE A 592 20.15 37.38 -42.91
CA PHE A 592 19.06 36.65 -42.27
C PHE A 592 19.31 35.15 -42.42
N SER A 593 19.28 34.40 -41.33
CA SER A 593 19.48 32.95 -41.37
C SER A 593 18.46 32.17 -40.55
N PHE A 594 18.11 30.96 -40.97
CA PHE A 594 17.22 30.07 -40.24
C PHE A 594 17.49 28.61 -40.60
N ASN A 595 17.13 27.69 -39.68
CA ASN A 595 17.36 26.25 -39.85
C ASN A 595 16.03 25.52 -40.00
N VAL A 596 15.87 24.70 -41.05
CA VAL A 596 14.66 23.88 -41.23
C VAL A 596 15.05 22.41 -41.31
N THR A 597 14.36 21.57 -40.53
CA THR A 597 14.49 20.12 -40.61
C THR A 597 13.42 19.57 -41.55
N LEU A 598 13.86 18.91 -42.61
CA LEU A 598 13.04 18.38 -43.70
C LEU A 598 13.17 16.86 -43.76
N ASP A 599 12.08 16.17 -44.05
CA ASP A 599 12.11 14.71 -44.24
C ASP A 599 12.66 14.37 -45.63
N ILE A 600 13.45 13.30 -45.72
CA ILE A 600 14.03 12.84 -46.98
C ILE A 600 13.02 11.93 -47.68
N ASP A 601 12.69 12.22 -48.95
CA ASP A 601 11.86 11.33 -49.75
C ASP A 601 12.70 10.13 -50.22
N LYS A 602 12.44 8.95 -49.66
CA LYS A 602 13.17 7.70 -49.96
C LYS A 602 12.57 6.93 -51.14
N ASP A 603 11.37 7.29 -51.60
CA ASP A 603 10.62 6.52 -52.61
C ASP A 603 10.83 7.02 -54.04
N THR A 604 11.67 8.04 -54.26
CA THR A 604 12.05 8.49 -55.59
C THR A 604 13.41 7.94 -56.00
N GLU A 605 13.43 6.79 -56.67
CA GLU A 605 14.52 6.47 -57.60
C GLU A 605 14.71 7.66 -58.55
N VAL A 606 15.90 8.26 -58.53
CA VAL A 606 16.32 9.29 -59.48
C VAL A 606 16.32 8.67 -60.88
N LYS A 607 15.18 8.76 -61.58
CA LYS A 607 15.13 8.66 -63.03
C LYS A 607 15.44 10.04 -63.57
N PRO A 608 16.47 10.20 -64.43
CA PRO A 608 16.76 11.48 -65.05
C PRO A 608 15.63 11.76 -66.05
N VAL A 609 14.60 12.47 -65.59
CA VAL A 609 13.61 13.02 -66.50
C VAL A 609 14.17 14.35 -66.97
N THR A 610 14.93 14.29 -68.06
CA THR A 610 15.02 15.42 -69.00
C THR A 610 13.61 15.72 -69.50
N LYS A 611 12.81 16.43 -68.70
CA LYS A 611 11.63 17.15 -69.18
C LYS A 611 12.04 18.59 -69.25
N LYS A 612 12.39 18.96 -70.49
CA LYS A 612 12.53 20.31 -71.01
C LYS A 612 11.86 21.33 -70.09
N VAL A 613 12.67 22.25 -69.59
CA VAL A 613 12.23 23.62 -69.36
C VAL A 613 11.49 24.00 -70.65
N GLY A 614 10.17 23.94 -70.57
CA GLY A 614 9.33 24.58 -71.56
C GLY A 614 9.67 26.06 -71.42
N LYS A 615 10.59 26.54 -72.25
CA LYS A 615 10.47 27.91 -72.78
C LYS A 615 8.98 28.12 -72.99
N ILE A 616 8.43 29.20 -72.45
CA ILE A 616 7.10 29.68 -72.83
C ILE A 616 7.15 29.72 -74.37
N VAL A 617 6.56 28.71 -74.99
CA VAL A 617 6.36 28.68 -76.42
C VAL A 617 5.22 29.68 -76.60
N PRO A 618 5.41 30.81 -77.30
CA PRO A 618 4.27 31.61 -77.71
C PRO A 618 3.42 30.69 -78.58
N LEU A 619 2.29 30.23 -78.04
CA LEU A 619 1.36 29.42 -78.79
C LEU A 619 0.78 30.26 -79.93
N ASN A 620 0.65 29.62 -81.09
CA ASN A 620 0.02 30.16 -82.27
C ASN A 620 -1.34 30.80 -81.94
N THR A 621 -1.53 31.98 -82.50
CA THR A 621 -2.69 32.87 -82.44
C THR A 621 -3.98 32.19 -82.94
N GLY A 622 -5.09 32.32 -82.20
CA GLY A 622 -6.44 32.04 -82.70
C GLY A 622 -7.30 31.01 -81.95
N TYR A 623 -6.97 30.60 -80.72
CA TYR A 623 -7.86 29.73 -79.93
C TYR A 623 -9.04 30.51 -79.36
N LYS A 624 -10.22 29.88 -79.37
CA LYS A 624 -11.48 30.50 -78.91
C LYS A 624 -11.89 29.96 -77.54
N ILE A 625 -11.85 30.81 -76.53
CA ILE A 625 -12.14 30.48 -75.13
C ILE A 625 -13.51 31.05 -74.74
N LEU A 626 -14.38 30.21 -74.16
CA LEU A 626 -15.64 30.69 -73.56
C LEU A 626 -15.41 31.03 -72.09
N VAL A 627 -15.71 32.26 -71.69
CA VAL A 627 -15.67 32.71 -70.30
C VAL A 627 -17.09 32.78 -69.76
N VAL A 628 -17.38 32.02 -68.70
CA VAL A 628 -18.67 31.99 -68.02
C VAL A 628 -18.50 32.61 -66.65
N GLU A 629 -19.02 33.82 -66.49
CA GLU A 629 -18.79 34.66 -65.32
C GLU A 629 -19.96 35.63 -65.18
N ASP A 630 -20.57 35.73 -64.00
CA ASP A 630 -21.72 36.62 -63.76
C ASP A 630 -21.29 38.07 -63.40
N ASN A 631 -20.08 38.23 -62.86
CA ASN A 631 -19.55 39.53 -62.49
C ASN A 631 -18.88 40.26 -63.66
N LYS A 632 -19.48 41.38 -64.09
CA LYS A 632 -18.97 42.23 -65.19
C LYS A 632 -17.52 42.68 -65.02
N ILE A 633 -17.03 42.90 -63.80
CA ILE A 633 -15.63 43.29 -63.55
C ILE A 633 -14.70 42.10 -63.85
N ASN A 634 -15.03 40.92 -63.33
CA ASN A 634 -14.27 39.70 -63.58
C ASN A 634 -14.28 39.30 -65.06
N GLN A 635 -15.40 39.49 -65.76
CA GLN A 635 -15.49 39.30 -67.21
C GLN A 635 -14.47 40.18 -67.93
N ILE A 636 -14.39 41.48 -67.58
CA ILE A 636 -13.47 42.44 -68.21
C ILE A 636 -12.02 42.08 -67.90
N VAL A 637 -11.69 41.75 -66.65
CA VAL A 637 -10.32 41.36 -66.25
C VAL A 637 -9.88 40.10 -66.98
N THR A 638 -10.70 39.06 -66.95
CA THR A 638 -10.42 37.78 -67.64
C THR A 638 -10.25 37.99 -69.14
N LYS A 639 -11.12 38.81 -69.75
CA LYS A 639 -11.05 39.17 -71.17
C LYS A 639 -9.79 39.96 -71.52
N SER A 640 -9.37 40.93 -70.69
CA SER A 640 -8.12 41.68 -70.92
C SER A 640 -6.90 40.75 -70.83
N LEU A 641 -6.85 39.86 -69.84
CA LEU A 641 -5.78 38.87 -69.69
C LEU A 641 -5.70 37.96 -70.93
N LEU A 642 -6.81 37.34 -71.33
CA LEU A 642 -6.86 36.47 -72.52
C LEU A 642 -6.45 37.22 -73.80
N LYS A 643 -6.90 38.47 -73.97
CA LYS A 643 -6.56 39.31 -75.12
C LYS A 643 -5.07 39.66 -75.17
N LYS A 644 -4.43 39.95 -74.03
CA LYS A 644 -2.96 40.18 -73.95
C LYS A 644 -2.15 38.98 -74.41
N ALA A 645 -2.69 37.78 -74.26
CA ALA A 645 -2.09 36.53 -74.74
C ALA A 645 -2.55 36.11 -76.14
N ASN A 646 -3.25 36.98 -76.89
CA ASN A 646 -3.77 36.73 -78.25
C ASN A 646 -4.79 35.57 -78.36
N PHE A 647 -5.59 35.34 -77.31
CA PHE A 647 -6.75 34.44 -77.37
C PHE A 647 -8.01 35.19 -77.82
N GLU A 648 -8.86 34.53 -78.62
CA GLU A 648 -10.23 34.98 -78.87
C GLU A 648 -11.12 34.52 -77.73
N CYS A 649 -12.04 35.36 -77.26
CA CYS A 649 -12.95 34.96 -76.18
C CYS A 649 -14.36 35.52 -76.34
N ASP A 650 -15.33 34.64 -76.11
CA ASP A 650 -16.74 35.00 -75.91
C ASP A 650 -17.07 34.95 -74.41
N VAL A 651 -18.00 35.78 -73.97
CA VAL A 651 -18.38 35.90 -72.56
C VAL A 651 -19.89 35.69 -72.43
N VAL A 652 -20.30 34.88 -71.45
CA VAL A 652 -21.69 34.61 -71.09
C VAL A 652 -21.88 34.74 -69.58
N GLU A 653 -23.10 35.08 -69.13
CA GLU A 653 -23.33 35.52 -67.74
C GLU A 653 -23.72 34.39 -66.78
N ASN A 654 -24.11 33.20 -67.28
CA ASN A 654 -24.56 32.10 -66.43
C ASN A 654 -24.41 30.73 -67.11
N GLY A 655 -24.61 29.65 -66.34
CA GLY A 655 -24.48 28.28 -66.80
C GLY A 655 -25.44 27.89 -67.93
N LEU A 656 -26.65 28.46 -67.98
CA LEU A 656 -27.63 28.15 -69.03
C LEU A 656 -27.20 28.73 -70.37
N GLU A 657 -26.76 29.99 -70.37
CA GLU A 657 -26.18 30.64 -71.55
C GLU A 657 -24.90 29.93 -72.01
N CYS A 658 -24.11 29.39 -71.09
CA CYS A 658 -22.95 28.56 -71.45
C CYS A 658 -23.38 27.32 -72.24
N ILE A 659 -24.39 26.58 -71.79
CA ILE A 659 -24.88 25.39 -72.51
C ILE A 659 -25.39 25.78 -73.91
N GLU A 660 -26.14 26.88 -74.01
CA GLU A 660 -26.60 27.39 -75.29
C GLU A 660 -25.44 27.78 -76.20
N ALA A 661 -24.44 28.50 -75.69
CA ALA A 661 -23.28 28.95 -76.43
C ALA A 661 -22.47 27.77 -76.95
N VAL A 662 -22.23 26.74 -76.13
CA VAL A 662 -21.51 25.51 -76.51
C VAL A 662 -22.30 24.69 -77.53
N SER A 663 -23.64 24.75 -77.53
CA SER A 663 -24.47 24.08 -78.54
C SER A 663 -24.45 24.78 -79.91
N LYS A 664 -24.26 26.11 -79.92
CA LYS A 664 -24.31 26.96 -81.12
C LYS A 664 -22.93 27.18 -81.75
N ASN A 665 -21.88 27.24 -80.93
CA ASN A 665 -20.51 27.56 -81.34
C ASN A 665 -19.51 26.49 -80.86
N SER A 666 -18.37 26.37 -81.55
CA SER A 666 -17.25 25.54 -81.10
C SER A 666 -16.22 26.39 -80.35
N TYR A 667 -15.78 25.88 -79.18
CA TYR A 667 -14.76 26.50 -78.34
C TYR A 667 -13.64 25.50 -78.05
N ASP A 668 -12.42 26.00 -77.83
CA ASP A 668 -11.25 25.19 -77.50
C ASP A 668 -11.11 24.95 -76.00
N LEU A 669 -11.70 25.83 -75.18
CA LEU A 669 -11.67 25.74 -73.72
C LEU A 669 -12.80 26.57 -73.09
N ILE A 670 -13.32 26.13 -71.94
CA ILE A 670 -14.28 26.88 -71.13
C ILE A 670 -13.65 27.24 -69.79
N LEU A 671 -13.65 28.53 -69.45
CA LEU A 671 -13.38 29.03 -68.11
C LEU A 671 -14.74 29.23 -67.42
N MET A 672 -15.01 28.46 -66.37
CA MET A 672 -16.34 28.35 -65.75
C MET A 672 -16.29 28.81 -64.30
N ASP A 673 -16.94 29.92 -63.95
CA ASP A 673 -17.18 30.24 -62.54
C ASP A 673 -18.10 29.18 -61.90
N ILE A 674 -17.78 28.77 -60.68
CA ILE A 674 -18.55 27.76 -59.95
C ILE A 674 -19.85 28.37 -59.43
N ASN A 675 -19.80 29.58 -58.91
CA ASN A 675 -20.92 30.19 -58.20
C ASN A 675 -21.56 31.29 -59.04
N MET A 676 -22.58 30.94 -59.81
CA MET A 676 -23.34 31.88 -60.64
C MET A 676 -24.85 31.73 -60.41
N PRO A 677 -25.64 32.81 -60.56
CA PRO A 677 -27.10 32.76 -60.52
C PRO A 677 -27.70 32.02 -61.73
N VAL A 678 -28.98 31.66 -61.63
CA VAL A 678 -29.78 30.91 -62.63
C VAL A 678 -29.35 29.45 -62.79
N MET A 679 -28.11 29.19 -63.18
CA MET A 679 -27.52 27.85 -63.23
C MET A 679 -26.05 27.95 -62.83
N ASP A 680 -25.68 27.19 -61.80
CA ASP A 680 -24.31 27.19 -61.29
C ASP A 680 -23.34 26.45 -62.22
N GLY A 681 -22.04 26.69 -62.04
CA GLY A 681 -21.01 26.11 -62.89
C GLY A 681 -20.93 24.59 -62.79
N ASN A 682 -21.28 24.00 -61.64
CA ASN A 682 -21.23 22.56 -61.43
C ASN A 682 -22.32 21.85 -62.23
N GLU A 683 -23.54 22.37 -62.19
CA GLU A 683 -24.67 21.88 -62.95
C GLU A 683 -24.45 22.07 -64.45
N ALA A 684 -23.97 23.24 -64.87
CA ALA A 684 -23.62 23.51 -66.26
C ALA A 684 -22.55 22.53 -66.78
N THR A 685 -21.49 22.31 -66.00
CA THR A 685 -20.41 21.36 -66.35
C THR A 685 -20.95 19.94 -66.51
N LYS A 686 -21.78 19.46 -65.56
CA LYS A 686 -22.41 18.14 -65.67
C LYS A 686 -23.31 18.01 -66.90
N GLN A 687 -24.01 19.07 -67.28
CA GLN A 687 -24.84 19.05 -68.49
C GLN A 687 -24.01 19.06 -69.77
N ILE A 688 -22.96 19.89 -69.83
CA ILE A 688 -22.02 19.91 -70.98
C ILE A 688 -21.35 18.55 -71.14
N ARG A 689 -20.97 17.88 -70.04
CA ARG A 689 -20.36 16.54 -70.10
C ARG A 689 -21.26 15.45 -70.66
N LYS A 690 -22.59 15.62 -70.66
CA LYS A 690 -23.51 14.68 -71.32
C LYS A 690 -23.46 14.75 -72.85
N THR A 691 -23.11 15.91 -73.40
CA THR A 691 -23.15 16.18 -74.85
C THR A 691 -21.75 16.38 -75.46
N ASN A 692 -20.78 16.85 -74.68
CA ASN A 692 -19.40 17.06 -75.09
C ASN A 692 -18.42 16.68 -73.97
N VAL A 693 -17.86 15.49 -74.07
CA VAL A 693 -16.94 14.92 -73.08
C VAL A 693 -15.52 15.49 -73.20
N GLU A 694 -15.17 16.06 -74.35
CA GLU A 694 -13.76 16.33 -74.69
C GLU A 694 -13.35 17.79 -74.50
N ILE A 695 -14.27 18.76 -74.52
CA ILE A 695 -13.90 20.17 -74.34
C ILE A 695 -13.31 20.42 -72.93
N PRO A 696 -12.11 21.02 -72.78
CA PRO A 696 -11.55 21.31 -71.47
C PRO A 696 -12.41 22.34 -70.73
N ILE A 697 -12.81 22.04 -69.50
CA ILE A 697 -13.55 22.95 -68.62
C ILE A 697 -12.70 23.20 -67.37
N ILE A 698 -12.19 24.42 -67.23
CA ILE A 698 -11.43 24.85 -66.07
C ILE A 698 -12.37 25.63 -65.14
N ALA A 699 -12.49 25.18 -63.89
CA ALA A 699 -13.27 25.90 -62.89
C ALA A 699 -12.50 27.13 -62.39
N LEU A 700 -13.18 28.26 -62.30
CA LEU A 700 -12.71 29.45 -61.63
C LEU A 700 -13.34 29.52 -60.24
N THR A 701 -12.55 29.58 -59.17
CA THR A 701 -13.10 29.55 -57.81
C THR A 701 -12.46 30.59 -56.89
N ALA A 702 -13.25 31.16 -55.99
CA ALA A 702 -12.77 31.96 -54.86
C ALA A 702 -12.55 31.14 -53.57
N ALA A 703 -12.92 29.85 -53.59
CA ALA A 703 -12.81 28.94 -52.45
C ALA A 703 -11.44 28.25 -52.36
N ASP A 704 -11.14 27.64 -51.21
CA ASP A 704 -9.89 26.93 -50.99
C ASP A 704 -9.76 25.73 -51.94
N ILE A 705 -8.61 25.60 -52.61
CA ILE A 705 -8.40 24.63 -53.71
C ILE A 705 -8.67 23.20 -53.25
N ASP A 706 -8.41 22.88 -51.98
CA ASP A 706 -8.56 21.53 -51.42
C ASP A 706 -10.02 21.08 -51.31
N GLU A 707 -10.96 22.01 -51.09
CA GLU A 707 -12.39 21.69 -50.98
C GLU A 707 -12.96 21.36 -52.37
N VAL A 708 -12.53 22.13 -53.38
CA VAL A 708 -12.97 21.96 -54.77
C VAL A 708 -12.27 20.75 -55.43
N LYS A 709 -11.00 20.48 -55.10
CA LYS A 709 -10.25 19.32 -55.61
C LYS A 709 -10.87 17.97 -55.25
N LYS A 710 -11.50 17.84 -54.08
CA LYS A 710 -12.15 16.58 -53.67
C LYS A 710 -13.30 16.15 -54.59
N ASN A 711 -13.97 17.10 -55.25
CA ASN A 711 -15.16 16.87 -56.08
C ASN A 711 -14.92 17.09 -57.60
N LEU A 712 -13.71 17.50 -57.98
CA LEU A 712 -13.31 17.91 -59.33
C LEU A 712 -13.64 16.86 -60.40
N HIS A 713 -13.24 15.60 -60.16
CA HIS A 713 -13.49 14.48 -61.07
C HIS A 713 -14.95 14.02 -61.12
N VAL A 714 -15.71 14.22 -60.05
CA VAL A 714 -17.13 13.81 -59.97
C VAL A 714 -18.02 14.76 -60.77
N ILE A 715 -17.65 16.05 -60.82
CA ILE A 715 -18.39 17.08 -61.53
C ILE A 715 -17.99 17.13 -63.00
N GLY A 716 -16.72 16.84 -63.30
CA GLY A 716 -16.19 16.74 -64.67
C GLY A 716 -15.33 17.93 -65.11
N TYR A 717 -14.77 18.71 -64.18
CA TYR A 717 -13.78 19.73 -64.50
C TYR A 717 -12.42 19.11 -64.84
N ASP A 718 -11.66 19.75 -65.73
CA ASP A 718 -10.32 19.30 -66.14
C ASP A 718 -9.20 20.03 -65.39
N GLY A 719 -9.49 21.26 -64.91
CA GLY A 719 -8.55 22.08 -64.16
C GLY A 719 -9.27 23.03 -63.21
N ILE A 720 -8.50 23.68 -62.33
CA ILE A 720 -8.97 24.74 -61.44
C ILE A 720 -7.99 25.90 -61.53
N ILE A 721 -8.52 27.11 -61.53
CA ILE A 721 -7.76 28.33 -61.29
C ILE A 721 -8.45 29.10 -60.15
N THR A 722 -7.67 29.58 -59.18
CA THR A 722 -8.17 30.43 -58.10
C THR A 722 -8.28 31.89 -58.53
N LYS A 723 -9.32 32.56 -58.02
CA LYS A 723 -9.49 34.01 -58.10
C LYS A 723 -8.95 34.63 -56.80
N PRO A 724 -8.15 35.72 -56.84
CA PRO A 724 -7.66 36.45 -58.01
C PRO A 724 -6.63 35.64 -58.81
N PHE A 725 -6.56 35.88 -60.12
CA PHE A 725 -5.63 35.17 -60.99
C PHE A 725 -4.19 35.60 -60.72
N ASP A 726 -3.30 34.65 -60.46
CA ASP A 726 -1.88 34.83 -60.74
C ASP A 726 -1.67 34.67 -62.26
N ASN A 727 -1.10 35.68 -62.92
CA ASN A 727 -0.98 35.68 -64.39
C ASN A 727 -0.17 34.48 -64.89
N PHE A 728 0.86 34.05 -64.15
CA PHE A 728 1.70 32.93 -64.56
C PHE A 728 0.93 31.61 -64.43
N GLU A 729 0.29 31.37 -63.29
CA GLU A 729 -0.55 30.19 -63.06
C GLU A 729 -1.72 30.13 -64.05
N PHE A 730 -2.41 31.25 -64.27
CA PHE A 730 -3.55 31.37 -65.17
C PHE A 730 -3.20 30.92 -66.60
N PHE A 731 -2.13 31.44 -67.19
CA PHE A 731 -1.72 31.03 -68.53
C PHE A 731 -1.11 29.63 -68.57
N GLN A 732 -0.43 29.20 -67.51
CA GLN A 732 0.15 27.86 -67.45
C GLN A 732 -0.94 26.79 -67.52
N VAL A 733 -2.00 26.92 -66.72
CA VAL A 733 -3.12 25.97 -66.68
C VAL A 733 -3.86 25.96 -68.02
N ILE A 734 -4.19 27.14 -68.57
CA ILE A 734 -4.85 27.24 -69.88
C ILE A 734 -4.02 26.57 -70.98
N ASN A 735 -2.72 26.86 -71.06
CA ASN A 735 -1.84 26.31 -72.08
C ASN A 735 -1.69 24.78 -71.95
N ALA A 736 -1.61 24.26 -70.72
CA ALA A 736 -1.51 22.82 -70.48
C ALA A 736 -2.74 22.07 -71.01
N HIS A 737 -3.94 22.60 -70.79
CA HIS A 737 -5.19 21.94 -71.18
C HIS A 737 -5.55 22.14 -72.67
N ILE A 738 -5.18 23.27 -73.27
CA ILE A 738 -5.36 23.48 -74.72
C ILE A 738 -4.40 22.58 -75.53
N GLN A 739 -3.15 22.41 -75.10
CA GLN A 739 -2.18 21.58 -75.83
C GLN A 739 -2.41 20.07 -75.65
N GLY A 740 -2.85 19.62 -74.46
CA GLY A 740 -3.07 18.20 -74.16
C GLY A 740 -4.18 17.53 -74.99
N ASN A 741 -5.13 18.31 -75.50
CA ASN A 741 -6.29 17.77 -76.23
C ASN A 741 -6.01 17.42 -77.70
N LYS A 742 -5.01 18.03 -78.34
CA LYS A 742 -4.67 17.74 -79.75
C LYS A 742 -3.79 16.50 -79.97
N THR A 743 -3.15 15.95 -78.94
CA THR A 743 -2.37 14.70 -79.06
C THR A 743 -3.21 13.44 -79.24
N LYS A 744 -4.55 13.52 -79.19
CA LYS A 744 -5.47 12.39 -79.34
C LYS A 744 -6.16 12.25 -80.72
N PHE A 745 -5.88 13.13 -81.69
CA PHE A 745 -6.50 13.06 -83.02
C PHE A 745 -5.49 13.16 -84.18
N LYS A 746 -5.26 12.03 -84.88
CA LYS A 746 -4.90 11.98 -86.31
C LYS A 746 -5.77 10.91 -86.96
N PRO A 747 -6.62 11.24 -87.96
CA PRO A 747 -7.46 10.25 -88.61
C PRO A 747 -6.73 9.63 -89.82
N SER A 748 -6.72 8.31 -89.88
CA SER A 748 -6.48 7.49 -91.09
C SER A 748 -7.01 6.10 -90.74
N GLY A 749 -7.96 5.47 -91.40
CA GLY A 749 -8.64 5.68 -92.66
C GLY A 749 -9.23 4.30 -93.00
N ASN A 750 -10.45 4.28 -93.53
CA ASN A 750 -11.12 3.18 -94.23
C ASN A 750 -11.39 1.83 -93.51
N LEU A 751 -12.71 1.56 -93.40
CA LEU A 751 -13.44 0.38 -93.89
C LEU A 751 -12.91 -1.01 -93.49
N VAL A 752 -13.76 -1.83 -92.86
CA VAL A 752 -14.56 -2.88 -93.52
C VAL A 752 -15.54 -3.50 -92.48
N ARG A 753 -16.60 -4.03 -93.06
CA ARG A 753 -17.94 -4.40 -92.60
C ARG A 753 -18.03 -5.84 -92.08
N VAL A 754 -19.24 -6.20 -91.62
CA VAL A 754 -19.84 -7.55 -91.48
C VAL A 754 -19.57 -8.20 -90.11
N SER A 755 -20.54 -8.68 -89.34
CA SER A 755 -21.91 -9.17 -89.61
C SER A 755 -22.90 -8.75 -88.53
#